data_AF-A0A4U0UX66-F1
#
_entry.id   AF-A0A4U0UX66-F1
#
_cell.length_a   1.000
_cell.length_b   1.000
_cell.length_c   1.000
_cell.angle_alpha   90.00
_cell.angle_beta   90.00
_cell.angle_gamma   90.00
#
_symmetry.space_group_name_H-M   'P 1'
#
loop_
_entity.id
_entity.type
_entity.pdbx_description
1 polymer ?
#
loop_
_entity_poly.entity_id
_entity_poly.type
_entity_poly.pdbx_seq_one_letter_code
_entity_poly.pdbx_strand_id
1 'polypeptide(L)'
;MEAQIQAQLPGLDPVVVDYAAGYLNHAAHQFSAEGDPLTEAATVIAQLLLSASGDLSGENEVSVQNLVERFVHKLHDQNGLNGEQRQQAPSARKLEQTIQVGAQRNVSSTLGLTGNAVDLESANSRKVESRVDKKKLEKAERKLRAKQDAKEFKNVEYEASRLLDVTDEQQSYEEFFMSVNPLQLGSDAQSKSKDIKVDGIDITIGGKRILTDTNLTLAFGRRYGLVGQNGIGKSTLLRALSKREVAIPTHISILHVEQEIAGDDTPALQAVLDADVWRKHLLREQEKLTKELAELEAERSSMADTSADAAKLDKHREGLDITLSDVQGKLSEMESDKAEPRAASILAGLGFSHERQQFATKTFSGGWRMRLALARALFCEPDLLLLDEPSNMLDVPSITFLSNYLQGYPSTLLVVSHDRAFLNEVATDIIHQHSERLDYYKGANFDSFYASKEERRKTAKREYENQMAVRQHLQAFIDKFRYNAAKSSEAQSRIKKLEKMPVLDAPEAEYSVHFKFPDVEKLSPPIIQMANVSFGYTPDKPLLRNVDLDVQLDSRIGIVGPNGAGKTTALKLLIGALSPSAGLISQNPRLRIGFFAQHHVDALDLNTSAVGFMAAKYPGKSDEEYRRHLGAFGITGMTGLQKMELLSGGQKSRVAFACLGLTNPHILVLDEPSNHLDIEAMDALSVALQNFGGGVLMVSHDVTMLQNVCTSLWVCDNGTVEHFGGTVKDYKKRIMAQAGESGVAIQH
;
A
#
# COMPACT_ATOMS: atom_id res chain seq x y z
N MET A 1 -31.67 13.19 29.53
CA MET A 1 -30.55 14.09 29.85
C MET A 1 -30.58 15.29 28.92
N GLU A 2 -30.74 15.10 27.61
CA GLU A 2 -30.90 16.17 26.60
C GLU A 2 -31.89 17.29 27.00
N ALA A 3 -33.13 16.95 27.36
CA ALA A 3 -34.13 17.95 27.76
C ALA A 3 -33.74 18.78 29.00
N GLN A 4 -32.90 18.24 29.89
CA GLN A 4 -32.41 18.94 31.08
C GLN A 4 -31.22 19.85 30.75
N ILE A 5 -30.33 19.42 29.84
CA ILE A 5 -29.26 20.27 29.29
C ILE A 5 -29.87 21.47 28.57
N GLN A 6 -30.85 21.22 27.70
CA GLN A 6 -31.49 22.26 26.90
C GLN A 6 -32.36 23.22 27.73
N ALA A 7 -32.90 22.76 28.86
CA ALA A 7 -33.62 23.62 29.80
C ALA A 7 -32.70 24.54 30.62
N GLN A 8 -31.48 24.08 30.95
CA GLN A 8 -30.54 24.82 31.78
C GLN A 8 -29.62 25.74 30.94
N LEU A 9 -29.36 25.38 29.69
CA LEU A 9 -28.56 26.13 28.72
C LEU A 9 -29.36 26.38 27.42
N PRO A 10 -30.32 27.33 27.45
CA PRO A 10 -31.16 27.62 26.29
C PRO A 10 -30.33 28.35 25.21
N GLY A 11 -30.04 27.65 24.11
CA GLY A 11 -29.26 28.18 22.99
C GLY A 11 -28.13 27.28 22.49
N LEU A 12 -27.85 26.17 23.21
CA LEU A 12 -26.92 25.15 22.75
C LEU A 12 -27.38 24.48 21.46
N ASP A 13 -26.40 24.18 20.59
CA ASP A 13 -26.61 23.38 19.40
C ASP A 13 -27.14 21.98 19.78
N PRO A 14 -28.27 21.52 19.19
CA PRO A 14 -28.80 20.17 19.42
C PRO A 14 -27.76 19.06 19.26
N VAL A 15 -26.77 19.23 18.38
CA VAL A 15 -25.70 18.24 18.16
C VAL A 15 -24.79 18.10 19.39
N VAL A 16 -24.47 19.20 20.06
CA VAL A 16 -23.64 19.19 21.28
C VAL A 16 -24.40 18.56 22.44
N VAL A 17 -25.71 18.83 22.53
CA VAL A 17 -26.59 18.24 23.55
C VAL A 17 -26.70 16.73 23.39
N ASP A 18 -26.87 16.25 22.16
CA ASP A 18 -26.94 14.82 21.82
C ASP A 18 -25.61 14.11 22.09
N TYR A 19 -24.49 14.73 21.66
CA TYR A 19 -23.14 14.21 21.93
C TYR A 19 -22.86 14.09 23.43
N ALA A 20 -23.18 15.11 24.23
CA ALA A 20 -22.95 15.10 25.67
C ALA A 20 -23.75 13.99 26.39
N ALA A 21 -25.01 13.78 25.99
CA ALA A 21 -25.85 12.73 26.56
C ALA A 21 -25.41 11.32 26.10
N GLY A 22 -25.03 11.17 24.82
CA GLY A 22 -24.53 9.93 24.26
C GLY A 22 -23.21 9.49 24.88
N TYR A 23 -22.27 10.42 25.06
CA TYR A 23 -20.95 10.15 25.64
C TYR A 23 -21.02 9.69 27.10
N LEU A 24 -21.84 10.35 27.93
CA LEU A 24 -22.05 9.92 29.33
C LEU A 24 -22.70 8.53 29.43
N ASN A 25 -23.65 8.22 28.54
CA ASN A 25 -24.26 6.89 28.47
C ASN A 25 -23.26 5.82 28.02
N HIS A 26 -22.39 6.13 27.05
CA HIS A 26 -21.35 5.21 26.60
C HIS A 26 -20.35 4.91 27.73
N ALA A 27 -19.85 5.95 28.40
CA ALA A 27 -18.92 5.82 29.51
C ALA A 27 -19.52 5.02 30.69
N ALA A 28 -20.84 5.13 30.92
CA ALA A 28 -21.53 4.36 31.96
C ALA A 28 -21.57 2.84 31.66
N HIS A 29 -21.36 2.42 30.42
CA HIS A 29 -21.33 1.01 30.00
C HIS A 29 -19.92 0.49 29.69
N GLN A 30 -18.91 1.36 29.77
CA GLN A 30 -17.52 1.01 29.48
C GLN A 30 -16.83 0.43 30.72
N PHE A 31 -16.07 -0.64 30.53
CA PHE A 31 -15.26 -1.25 31.58
C PHE A 31 -13.81 -0.79 31.43
N SER A 32 -13.23 -0.23 32.49
CA SER A 32 -11.79 0.07 32.58
C SER A 32 -11.18 -0.64 33.77
N ALA A 33 -9.95 -1.16 33.59
CA ALA A 33 -9.15 -1.74 34.67
C ALA A 33 -8.51 -0.66 35.56
N GLU A 34 -8.38 0.57 35.04
CA GLU A 34 -7.83 1.73 35.72
C GLU A 34 -8.88 2.87 35.70
N GLY A 35 -9.39 3.27 36.87
CA GLY A 35 -10.32 4.39 37.02
C GLY A 35 -11.80 4.09 36.74
N ASP A 36 -12.69 5.02 37.13
CA ASP A 36 -14.12 4.98 36.78
C ASP A 36 -14.36 5.84 35.53
N PRO A 37 -14.57 5.24 34.34
CA PRO A 37 -14.66 5.97 33.07
C PRO A 37 -15.74 7.05 33.06
N LEU A 38 -16.78 6.86 33.89
CA LEU A 38 -17.88 7.79 34.01
C LEU A 38 -17.47 9.09 34.70
N THR A 39 -16.52 9.05 35.65
CA THR A 39 -15.99 10.26 36.30
C THR A 39 -15.09 11.07 35.37
N GLU A 40 -14.27 10.42 34.55
CA GLU A 40 -13.47 11.10 33.53
C GLU A 40 -14.35 11.69 32.42
N ALA A 41 -15.38 10.95 31.99
CA ALA A 41 -16.32 11.47 31.02
C ALA A 41 -17.09 12.69 31.55
N ALA A 42 -17.39 12.72 32.85
CA ALA A 42 -18.07 13.85 33.48
C ALA A 42 -17.24 15.14 33.44
N THR A 43 -15.93 15.08 33.67
CA THR A 43 -15.07 16.27 33.63
C THR A 43 -14.98 16.84 32.21
N VAL A 44 -14.83 15.97 31.20
CA VAL A 44 -14.78 16.35 29.79
C VAL A 44 -16.11 17.00 29.35
N ILE A 45 -17.24 16.39 29.70
CA ILE A 45 -18.56 16.93 29.32
C ILE A 45 -18.88 18.23 30.06
N ALA A 46 -18.47 18.39 31.32
CA ALA A 46 -18.63 19.65 32.04
C ALA A 46 -17.85 20.79 31.35
N GLN A 47 -16.61 20.54 30.93
CA GLN A 47 -15.80 21.52 30.19
C GLN A 47 -16.40 21.83 28.82
N LEU A 48 -16.90 20.82 28.10
CA LEU A 48 -17.54 20.99 26.80
C LEU A 48 -18.78 21.87 26.92
N LEU A 49 -19.68 21.57 27.86
CA LEU A 49 -20.92 22.33 28.08
C LEU A 49 -20.62 23.75 28.55
N LEU A 50 -19.61 23.96 29.38
CA LEU A 50 -19.15 25.29 29.78
C LEU A 50 -18.68 26.09 28.55
N SER A 51 -17.81 25.50 27.73
CA SER A 51 -17.29 26.16 26.52
C SER A 51 -18.38 26.48 25.50
N ALA A 52 -19.34 25.57 25.32
CA ALA A 52 -20.43 25.71 24.36
C ALA A 52 -21.53 26.67 24.86
N SER A 53 -21.64 26.90 26.17
CA SER A 53 -22.57 27.89 26.73
C SER A 53 -22.14 29.34 26.45
N GLY A 54 -20.86 29.58 26.17
CA GLY A 54 -20.30 30.92 25.91
C GLY A 54 -20.23 31.85 27.13
N ASP A 55 -20.71 31.41 28.31
CA ASP A 55 -20.67 32.16 29.57
C ASP A 55 -19.73 31.49 30.57
N LEU A 56 -18.56 32.09 30.79
CA LEU A 56 -17.52 31.61 31.70
C LEU A 56 -17.68 32.16 33.14
N SER A 57 -18.87 32.66 33.49
CA SER A 57 -19.14 33.09 34.86
C SER A 57 -19.03 31.92 35.84
N GLY A 58 -18.45 32.17 37.03
CA GLY A 58 -18.30 31.13 38.06
C GLY A 58 -19.63 30.55 38.55
N GLU A 59 -20.74 31.31 38.42
CA GLU A 59 -22.08 30.81 38.71
C GLU A 59 -22.55 29.77 37.68
N ASN A 60 -22.24 29.98 36.39
CA ASN A 60 -22.57 29.03 35.33
C ASN A 60 -21.69 27.77 35.41
N GLU A 61 -20.41 27.91 35.77
CA GLU A 61 -19.52 26.77 36.00
C GLU A 61 -20.04 25.82 37.07
N VAL A 62 -20.45 26.37 38.22
CA VAL A 62 -21.05 25.60 39.31
C VAL A 62 -22.38 24.98 38.88
N SER A 63 -23.17 25.70 38.08
CA SER A 63 -24.46 25.23 37.56
C SER A 63 -24.31 24.01 36.63
N VAL A 64 -23.33 24.05 35.71
CA VAL A 64 -23.00 22.98 34.76
C VAL A 64 -22.41 21.77 35.48
N GLN A 65 -21.47 21.97 36.41
CA GLN A 65 -20.92 20.87 37.22
C GLN A 65 -22.01 20.14 38.00
N ASN A 66 -22.89 20.87 38.69
CA ASN A 66 -24.03 20.28 39.42
C ASN A 66 -25.04 19.55 38.51
N LEU A 67 -25.17 19.94 37.25
CA LEU A 67 -26.01 19.24 36.27
C LEU A 67 -25.36 17.91 35.87
N VAL A 68 -24.07 17.93 35.55
CA VAL A 68 -23.34 16.73 35.13
C VAL A 68 -23.22 15.72 36.28
N GLU A 69 -22.94 16.18 37.50
CA GLU A 69 -22.91 15.31 38.69
C GLU A 69 -24.26 14.63 38.95
N ARG A 70 -25.38 15.34 38.74
CA ARG A 70 -26.72 14.73 38.82
C ARG A 70 -26.95 13.65 37.78
N PHE A 71 -26.36 13.77 36.58
CA PHE A 71 -26.43 12.71 35.58
C PHE A 71 -25.57 11.51 35.94
N VAL A 72 -24.35 11.74 36.44
CA VAL A 72 -23.47 10.67 36.92
C VAL A 72 -24.13 9.87 38.04
N HIS A 73 -24.75 10.55 39.02
CA HIS A 73 -25.47 9.89 40.11
C HIS A 73 -26.66 9.07 39.58
N LYS A 74 -27.43 9.63 38.65
CA LYS A 74 -28.57 8.93 38.06
C LYS A 74 -28.17 7.71 37.24
N LEU A 75 -27.05 7.79 36.52
CA LEU A 75 -26.50 6.68 35.74
C LEU A 75 -25.90 5.60 36.65
N HIS A 76 -25.25 5.99 37.75
CA HIS A 76 -24.83 5.08 38.81
C HIS A 76 -26.02 4.34 39.44
N ASP A 77 -27.09 5.07 39.78
CA ASP A 77 -28.31 4.49 40.35
C ASP A 77 -29.01 3.53 39.39
N GLN A 78 -29.06 3.88 38.09
CA GLN A 78 -29.65 3.02 37.05
C GLN A 78 -28.84 1.73 36.83
N ASN A 79 -27.52 1.77 37.04
CA ASN A 79 -26.65 0.62 36.89
C ASN A 79 -26.55 -0.26 38.15
N GLY A 80 -27.21 0.12 39.26
CA GLY A 80 -27.35 -0.70 40.46
C GLY A 80 -26.12 -0.71 41.39
N LEU A 81 -26.33 -0.32 42.63
CA LEU A 81 -25.34 -0.30 43.72
C LEU A 81 -24.68 -1.67 43.96
N ASN A 82 -23.36 -1.76 43.70
CA ASN A 82 -22.30 -2.00 44.70
C ASN A 82 -20.95 -2.15 43.98
N GLY A 83 -20.01 -1.23 44.25
CA GLY A 83 -18.67 -1.16 43.65
C GLY A 83 -17.75 -2.36 43.92
N GLU A 84 -18.21 -3.40 44.62
CA GLU A 84 -17.43 -4.61 44.92
C GLU A 84 -17.66 -5.77 43.94
N GLN A 85 -18.63 -5.70 43.02
CA GLN A 85 -18.83 -6.74 41.98
C GLN A 85 -18.22 -6.42 40.61
N ARG A 86 -17.56 -5.27 40.44
CA ARG A 86 -16.82 -4.94 39.19
C ARG A 86 -15.52 -5.75 39.02
N GLN A 87 -15.10 -6.56 40.00
CA GLN A 87 -13.86 -7.35 39.94
C GLN A 87 -13.99 -8.77 39.34
N GLN A 88 -15.17 -9.17 38.85
CA GLN A 88 -15.31 -10.44 38.12
C GLN A 88 -15.76 -10.20 36.68
N ALA A 89 -14.90 -10.59 35.74
CA ALA A 89 -15.21 -10.64 34.31
C ALA A 89 -16.52 -11.43 34.08
N PRO A 90 -17.43 -10.97 33.20
CA PRO A 90 -18.63 -11.74 32.92
C PRO A 90 -18.26 -13.06 32.25
N SER A 91 -18.41 -14.17 32.97
CA SER A 91 -18.37 -15.51 32.40
C SER A 91 -19.39 -15.59 31.27
N ALA A 92 -18.93 -15.92 30.06
CA ALA A 92 -19.75 -16.06 28.86
C ALA A 92 -20.99 -16.94 29.16
N ARG A 93 -22.18 -16.32 29.17
CA ARG A 93 -23.44 -17.06 29.16
C ARG A 93 -23.56 -17.73 27.80
N LYS A 94 -23.50 -19.07 27.79
CA LYS A 94 -23.81 -19.91 26.62
C LYS A 94 -25.17 -19.51 26.06
N LEU A 95 -25.20 -19.18 24.77
CA LEU A 95 -26.42 -19.01 23.98
C LEU A 95 -27.08 -20.39 23.77
N GLU A 96 -28.02 -20.74 24.65
CA GLU A 96 -29.02 -21.76 24.35
C GLU A 96 -30.16 -21.14 23.54
N GLN A 97 -29.94 -20.96 22.24
CA GLN A 97 -30.98 -21.03 21.20
C GLN A 97 -30.35 -20.89 19.81
N THR A 98 -30.16 -22.01 19.14
CA THR A 98 -29.83 -22.08 17.71
C THR A 98 -31.04 -21.65 16.88
N ILE A 99 -30.96 -20.48 16.24
CA ILE A 99 -31.93 -20.09 15.20
C ILE A 99 -31.46 -20.73 13.89
N GLN A 100 -32.05 -21.88 13.55
CA GLN A 100 -32.00 -22.45 12.20
C GLN A 100 -32.84 -21.58 11.26
N VAL A 101 -32.18 -20.84 10.36
CA VAL A 101 -32.86 -20.21 9.22
C VAL A 101 -32.66 -21.10 8.00
N GLY A 102 -33.51 -22.11 7.89
CA GLY A 102 -33.56 -23.02 6.76
C GLY A 102 -34.97 -23.56 6.58
N ALA A 103 -35.66 -23.04 5.56
CA ALA A 103 -36.89 -23.57 4.96
C ALA A 103 -38.13 -23.67 5.87
N GLN A 104 -39.13 -22.81 5.65
CA GLN A 104 -40.39 -23.18 4.99
C GLN A 104 -41.42 -22.03 4.98
N ARG A 105 -42.31 -22.16 3.99
CA ARG A 105 -43.41 -21.30 3.58
C ARG A 105 -44.39 -21.02 4.71
N ASN A 106 -44.81 -19.75 4.85
CA ASN A 106 -46.05 -19.41 5.54
C ASN A 106 -47.12 -18.98 4.53
N VAL A 107 -48.09 -19.87 4.38
CA VAL A 107 -49.39 -19.70 3.76
C VAL A 107 -50.28 -18.94 4.75
N SER A 108 -51.01 -17.94 4.24
CA SER A 108 -52.01 -17.19 5.01
C SER A 108 -53.16 -18.08 5.47
N SER A 109 -53.55 -17.91 6.73
CA SER A 109 -54.82 -18.42 7.27
C SER A 109 -55.63 -17.28 7.87
N THR A 110 -56.71 -16.93 7.19
CA THR A 110 -57.95 -16.44 7.81
C THR A 110 -59.06 -17.31 7.26
N LEU A 111 -59.64 -18.13 8.14
CA LEU A 111 -60.60 -19.18 7.85
C LEU A 111 -62.03 -18.70 8.17
N GLY A 112 -63.00 -19.13 7.35
CA GLY A 112 -64.42 -19.22 7.69
C GLY A 112 -65.31 -18.53 6.66
N LEU A 113 -66.37 -19.11 6.09
CA LEU A 113 -67.02 -20.42 6.14
C LEU A 113 -68.25 -20.31 5.20
N THR A 114 -68.76 -21.44 4.70
CA THR A 114 -70.01 -21.64 3.93
C THR A 114 -69.95 -21.18 2.45
N GLY A 115 -70.44 -21.89 1.43
CA GLY A 115 -71.16 -23.16 1.31
C GLY A 115 -71.84 -23.16 -0.08
N ASN A 116 -71.85 -24.33 -0.74
CA ASN A 116 -72.63 -24.71 -1.93
C ASN A 116 -72.21 -24.24 -3.34
N ALA A 117 -72.38 -25.22 -4.23
CA ALA A 117 -72.13 -25.28 -5.66
C ALA A 117 -72.94 -24.29 -6.50
N VAL A 118 -72.47 -24.00 -7.71
CA VAL A 118 -73.14 -24.25 -9.01
C VAL A 118 -72.27 -23.69 -10.15
N ASP A 119 -72.38 -24.37 -11.27
CA ASP A 119 -71.79 -24.24 -12.60
C ASP A 119 -72.04 -22.90 -13.34
N LEU A 120 -71.42 -22.79 -14.53
CA LEU A 120 -71.80 -22.02 -15.73
C LEU A 120 -71.12 -20.67 -16.09
N GLU A 121 -70.60 -20.69 -17.33
CA GLU A 121 -70.36 -19.66 -18.35
C GLU A 121 -70.86 -18.22 -18.13
N SER A 122 -70.02 -17.23 -18.50
CA SER A 122 -70.31 -16.28 -19.59
C SER A 122 -69.34 -15.09 -19.63
N ALA A 123 -69.14 -14.59 -20.85
CA ALA A 123 -68.30 -13.48 -21.24
C ALA A 123 -68.64 -12.14 -20.57
N ASN A 124 -67.63 -11.29 -20.31
CA ASN A 124 -67.56 -9.96 -20.93
C ASN A 124 -66.29 -9.19 -20.59
N SER A 125 -65.81 -8.48 -21.61
CA SER A 125 -64.76 -7.48 -21.66
C SER A 125 -64.58 -6.59 -20.42
N ARG A 126 -63.34 -6.39 -19.97
CA ARG A 126 -62.91 -5.12 -19.34
C ARG A 126 -61.41 -4.85 -19.52
N LYS A 127 -61.12 -3.67 -20.07
CA LYS A 127 -59.80 -3.05 -20.23
C LYS A 127 -59.05 -3.01 -18.90
N VAL A 128 -57.82 -3.49 -18.87
CA VAL A 128 -56.88 -3.27 -17.75
C VAL A 128 -56.00 -2.08 -18.11
N GLU A 129 -56.37 -0.89 -17.64
CA GLU A 129 -55.44 0.24 -17.56
C GLU A 129 -54.52 0.03 -16.36
N SER A 130 -53.21 -0.02 -16.62
CA SER A 130 -52.18 -0.04 -15.58
C SER A 130 -52.08 1.34 -14.91
N ARG A 131 -52.85 1.55 -13.86
CA ARG A 131 -52.63 2.68 -12.94
C ARG A 131 -51.79 2.20 -11.76
N VAL A 132 -50.50 2.52 -11.79
CA VAL A 132 -49.61 2.34 -10.65
C VAL A 132 -50.05 3.33 -9.55
N ASP A 133 -50.45 2.79 -8.40
CA ASP A 133 -50.83 3.56 -7.21
C ASP A 133 -49.63 4.41 -6.73
N LYS A 134 -49.59 5.68 -7.11
CA LYS A 134 -48.50 6.62 -6.77
C LYS A 134 -48.18 6.65 -5.27
N LYS A 135 -49.20 6.53 -4.41
CA LYS A 135 -49.04 6.49 -2.94
C LYS A 135 -48.29 5.26 -2.42
N LYS A 136 -48.44 4.11 -3.09
CA LYS A 136 -47.72 2.88 -2.70
C LYS A 136 -46.26 2.95 -3.17
N LEU A 137 -46.02 3.56 -4.33
CA LEU A 137 -44.69 3.78 -4.86
C LEU A 137 -43.88 4.73 -3.97
N GLU A 138 -44.49 5.86 -3.58
CA GLU A 138 -43.89 6.86 -2.69
C GLU A 138 -43.57 6.28 -1.30
N LYS A 139 -44.43 5.40 -0.77
CA LYS A 139 -44.19 4.69 0.50
C LYS A 139 -43.05 3.68 0.40
N ALA A 140 -42.86 3.07 -0.77
CA ALA A 140 -41.74 2.15 -1.03
C ALA A 140 -40.42 2.92 -1.19
N GLU A 141 -40.42 4.04 -1.90
CA GLU A 141 -39.27 4.94 -2.04
C GLU A 141 -38.83 5.51 -0.69
N ARG A 142 -39.78 5.95 0.15
CA ARG A 142 -39.45 6.45 1.49
C ARG A 142 -38.85 5.38 2.40
N LYS A 143 -39.29 4.12 2.28
CA LYS A 143 -38.67 2.99 3.00
C LYS A 143 -37.28 2.64 2.49
N LEU A 144 -37.04 2.76 1.18
CA LEU A 144 -35.72 2.56 0.59
C LEU A 144 -34.75 3.66 1.02
N ARG A 145 -35.22 4.92 1.04
CA ARG A 145 -34.44 6.07 1.50
C ARG A 145 -34.08 5.96 2.97
N ALA A 146 -35.04 5.64 3.84
CA ALA A 146 -34.75 5.41 5.27
C ALA A 146 -33.77 4.24 5.52
N LYS A 147 -33.76 3.21 4.65
CA LYS A 147 -32.77 2.13 4.71
C LYS A 147 -31.39 2.54 4.19
N GLN A 148 -31.33 3.47 3.24
CA GLN A 148 -30.07 4.05 2.76
C GLN A 148 -29.51 4.99 3.81
N ASP A 149 -30.31 5.91 4.34
CA ASP A 149 -29.92 6.85 5.39
C ASP A 149 -29.40 6.09 6.62
N ALA A 150 -30.11 5.04 7.08
CA ALA A 150 -29.65 4.22 8.22
C ALA A 150 -28.34 3.43 7.97
N LYS A 151 -28.00 3.14 6.71
CA LYS A 151 -26.68 2.57 6.35
C LYS A 151 -25.60 3.65 6.30
N GLU A 152 -25.96 4.84 5.83
CA GLU A 152 -25.07 6.00 5.77
C GLU A 152 -24.69 6.46 7.19
N PHE A 153 -25.64 6.56 8.12
CA PHE A 153 -25.38 6.90 9.53
C PHE A 153 -24.53 5.86 10.25
N LYS A 154 -24.72 4.56 9.99
CA LYS A 154 -23.85 3.50 10.55
C LYS A 154 -22.41 3.58 10.04
N ASN A 155 -22.21 3.98 8.79
CA ASN A 155 -20.87 4.18 8.23
C ASN A 155 -20.21 5.43 8.80
N VAL A 156 -20.97 6.52 9.01
CA VAL A 156 -20.47 7.75 9.63
C VAL A 156 -20.11 7.54 11.11
N GLU A 157 -20.90 6.75 11.85
CA GLU A 157 -20.55 6.33 13.21
C GLU A 157 -19.24 5.53 13.24
N TYR A 158 -19.03 4.62 12.28
CA TYR A 158 -17.79 3.84 12.16
C TYR A 158 -16.57 4.71 11.75
N GLU A 159 -16.79 5.75 10.93
CA GLU A 159 -15.74 6.70 10.51
C GLU A 159 -15.34 7.66 11.63
N ALA A 160 -16.30 8.15 12.42
CA ALA A 160 -16.03 9.07 13.53
C ALA A 160 -15.22 8.40 14.65
N SER A 161 -15.48 7.12 14.94
CA SER A 161 -14.68 6.35 15.90
C SER A 161 -13.25 6.12 15.42
N ARG A 162 -13.03 6.00 14.11
CA ARG A 162 -11.71 5.73 13.51
C ARG A 162 -10.84 6.99 13.35
N LEU A 163 -11.47 8.15 13.24
CA LEU A 163 -10.79 9.46 13.22
C LEU A 163 -10.28 9.89 14.60
N LEU A 164 -10.85 9.36 15.68
CA LEU A 164 -10.41 9.61 17.06
C LEU A 164 -9.19 8.74 17.46
N ASP A 165 -8.93 7.66 16.73
CA ASP A 165 -7.78 6.75 16.92
C ASP A 165 -6.55 7.13 16.05
N VAL A 166 -6.46 8.38 15.58
CA VAL A 166 -5.20 8.93 15.07
C VAL A 166 -4.28 9.17 16.28
N THR A 167 -3.76 8.07 16.79
CA THR A 167 -2.74 8.01 17.82
C THR A 167 -1.44 8.59 17.25
N ASP A 168 -0.80 9.40 18.09
CA ASP A 168 0.36 10.25 17.84
C ASP A 168 1.42 9.66 16.87
N GLU A 169 1.90 10.51 15.96
CA GLU A 169 3.10 10.29 15.13
C GLU A 169 4.42 10.19 15.95
N GLN A 170 4.34 9.94 17.27
CA GLN A 170 5.47 9.87 18.19
C GLN A 170 5.61 8.54 18.95
N GLN A 171 4.88 7.49 18.56
CA GLN A 171 5.16 6.16 19.11
C GLN A 171 6.52 5.65 18.59
N SER A 172 7.37 5.17 19.51
CA SER A 172 8.65 4.55 19.15
C SER A 172 8.38 3.30 18.29
N TYR A 173 9.18 3.08 17.24
CA TYR A 173 9.09 1.87 16.38
C TYR A 173 9.07 0.57 17.20
N GLU A 174 9.78 0.54 18.33
CA GLU A 174 9.82 -0.61 19.25
C GLU A 174 8.44 -0.86 19.90
N GLU A 175 7.73 0.19 20.33
CA GLU A 175 6.40 0.09 20.96
C GLU A 175 5.32 -0.30 19.95
N PHE A 176 5.38 0.28 18.75
CA PHE A 176 4.51 -0.10 17.65
C PHE A 176 4.72 -1.58 17.26
N PHE A 177 5.96 -2.04 17.16
CA PHE A 177 6.25 -3.43 16.81
C PHE A 177 5.75 -4.41 17.88
N MET A 178 5.94 -4.11 19.17
CA MET A 178 5.46 -4.98 20.26
C MET A 178 3.94 -5.03 20.37
N SER A 179 3.24 -3.91 20.14
CA SER A 179 1.77 -3.89 20.13
C SER A 179 1.17 -4.68 18.96
N VAL A 180 1.80 -4.60 17.78
CA VAL A 180 1.37 -5.33 16.59
C VAL A 180 1.77 -6.81 16.66
N ASN A 181 2.90 -7.15 17.27
CA ASN A 181 3.44 -8.52 17.34
C ASN A 181 3.72 -8.93 18.79
N PRO A 182 2.67 -9.22 19.61
CA PRO A 182 2.86 -9.67 20.98
C PRO A 182 3.50 -11.06 21.02
N LEU A 183 4.53 -11.23 21.85
CA LEU A 183 5.16 -12.53 22.05
C LEU A 183 4.22 -13.42 22.86
N GLN A 184 3.58 -14.38 22.19
CA GLN A 184 2.71 -15.34 22.87
C GLN A 184 3.57 -16.30 23.69
N LEU A 185 3.59 -16.10 25.01
CA LEU A 185 4.17 -17.02 25.98
C LEU A 185 3.26 -18.25 26.10
N GLY A 186 3.60 -19.35 25.42
CA GLY A 186 2.92 -20.64 25.59
C GLY A 186 3.02 -21.58 24.38
N SER A 187 2.90 -22.89 24.63
CA SER A 187 2.93 -23.95 23.61
C SER A 187 1.73 -23.95 22.64
N ASP A 188 0.68 -23.18 22.94
CA ASP A 188 -0.55 -23.10 22.15
C ASP A 188 -0.39 -22.37 20.80
N ALA A 189 0.69 -21.59 20.61
CA ALA A 189 0.95 -20.86 19.37
C ALA A 189 1.44 -21.77 18.22
N GLN A 190 2.19 -22.84 18.53
CA GLN A 190 2.71 -23.77 17.51
C GLN A 190 1.64 -24.61 16.80
N SER A 191 0.45 -24.75 17.41
CA SER A 191 -0.64 -25.60 16.90
C SER A 191 -1.63 -24.86 15.99
N LYS A 192 -1.61 -23.52 15.97
CA LYS A 192 -2.57 -22.72 15.19
C LYS A 192 -2.10 -22.58 13.75
N SER A 193 -3.02 -22.73 12.79
CA SER A 193 -2.72 -22.46 11.38
C SER A 193 -2.25 -21.03 11.19
N LYS A 194 -1.21 -20.85 10.38
CA LYS A 194 -0.65 -19.56 9.97
C LYS A 194 -1.28 -19.04 8.67
N ASP A 195 -2.33 -19.69 8.17
CA ASP A 195 -3.08 -19.22 7.01
C ASP A 195 -3.92 -17.97 7.37
N ILE A 196 -3.91 -16.98 6.48
CA ILE A 196 -4.69 -15.76 6.63
C ILE A 196 -5.88 -15.85 5.67
N LYS A 197 -7.08 -15.89 6.23
CA LYS A 197 -8.32 -15.78 5.47
C LYS A 197 -9.19 -14.71 6.10
N VAL A 198 -9.43 -13.64 5.34
CA VAL A 198 -10.30 -12.54 5.76
C VAL A 198 -11.30 -12.30 4.65
N ASP A 199 -12.58 -12.45 4.99
CA ASP A 199 -13.70 -12.28 4.07
C ASP A 199 -14.35 -10.89 4.27
N GLY A 200 -14.83 -10.27 3.20
CA GLY A 200 -15.58 -9.00 3.26
C GLY A 200 -14.75 -7.77 3.65
N ILE A 201 -13.53 -7.64 3.11
CA ILE A 201 -12.67 -6.47 3.31
C ILE A 201 -13.19 -5.31 2.46
N ASP A 202 -13.51 -4.21 3.17
CA ASP A 202 -13.77 -2.89 2.61
C ASP A 202 -12.66 -1.92 3.03
N ILE A 203 -11.99 -1.31 2.05
CA ILE A 203 -10.96 -0.29 2.31
C ILE A 203 -11.33 0.98 1.57
N THR A 204 -11.46 2.07 2.32
CA THR A 204 -11.74 3.41 1.81
C THR A 204 -10.70 4.39 2.36
N ILE A 205 -10.19 5.28 1.49
CA ILE A 205 -9.30 6.38 1.89
C ILE A 205 -9.73 7.66 1.20
N GLY A 206 -9.90 8.73 1.97
CA GLY A 206 -10.18 10.08 1.44
C GLY A 206 -11.43 10.12 0.55
N GLY A 207 -12.45 9.31 0.86
CA GLY A 207 -13.68 9.17 0.06
C GLY A 207 -13.54 8.31 -1.21
N LYS A 208 -12.35 7.80 -1.54
CA LYS A 208 -12.14 6.85 -2.64
C LYS A 208 -12.20 5.41 -2.13
N ARG A 209 -13.03 4.59 -2.76
CA ARG A 209 -13.11 3.15 -2.51
C ARG A 209 -11.94 2.44 -3.19
N ILE A 210 -11.17 1.69 -2.41
CA ILE A 210 -9.97 0.97 -2.85
C ILE A 210 -10.29 -0.53 -3.01
N LEU A 211 -11.02 -1.10 -2.05
CA LEU A 211 -11.56 -2.45 -2.09
C LEU A 211 -12.99 -2.45 -1.58
N THR A 212 -13.87 -3.23 -2.23
CA THR A 212 -15.27 -3.40 -1.85
C THR A 212 -15.64 -4.88 -1.81
N ASP A 213 -16.03 -5.39 -0.63
CA ASP A 213 -16.48 -6.75 -0.32
C ASP A 213 -15.51 -7.82 -0.87
N THR A 214 -14.23 -7.66 -0.55
CA THR A 214 -13.15 -8.49 -1.11
C THR A 214 -12.66 -9.54 -0.13
N ASN A 215 -12.29 -10.72 -0.65
CA ASN A 215 -11.74 -11.79 0.18
C ASN A 215 -10.22 -11.83 0.02
N LEU A 216 -9.50 -11.70 1.14
CA LEU A 216 -8.06 -11.87 1.20
C LEU A 216 -7.71 -13.28 1.71
N THR A 217 -7.06 -14.08 0.87
CA THR A 217 -6.59 -15.42 1.22
C THR A 217 -5.10 -15.57 0.96
N LEU A 218 -4.31 -15.71 2.03
CA LEU A 218 -2.88 -15.96 1.99
C LEU A 218 -2.60 -17.27 2.73
N ALA A 219 -2.13 -18.29 2.01
CA ALA A 219 -1.74 -19.56 2.61
C ALA A 219 -0.27 -19.49 3.07
N PHE A 220 0.04 -20.15 4.18
CA PHE A 220 1.38 -20.12 4.77
C PHE A 220 2.43 -20.72 3.82
N GLY A 221 3.60 -20.07 3.73
CA GLY A 221 4.72 -20.50 2.89
C GLY A 221 4.53 -20.22 1.38
N ARG A 222 3.48 -19.49 0.99
CA ARG A 222 3.27 -19.01 -0.38
C ARG A 222 3.85 -17.63 -0.59
N ARG A 223 4.22 -17.33 -1.83
CA ARG A 223 4.79 -16.06 -2.26
C ARG A 223 3.85 -15.37 -3.24
N TYR A 224 3.16 -14.34 -2.76
CA TYR A 224 2.15 -13.61 -3.50
C TYR A 224 2.76 -12.34 -4.12
N GLY A 225 2.61 -12.19 -5.44
CA GLY A 225 2.89 -10.94 -6.13
C GLY A 225 1.62 -10.12 -6.30
N LEU A 226 1.53 -8.94 -5.68
CA LEU A 226 0.40 -8.02 -5.83
C LEU A 226 0.64 -7.04 -6.98
N VAL A 227 -0.14 -7.20 -8.04
CA VAL A 227 -0.04 -6.41 -9.28
C VAL A 227 -1.30 -5.58 -9.49
N GLY A 228 -1.14 -4.33 -9.89
CA GLY A 228 -2.24 -3.41 -10.17
C GLY A 228 -1.71 -2.06 -10.65
N GLN A 229 -2.61 -1.22 -11.15
CA GLN A 229 -2.28 0.12 -11.63
C GLN A 229 -1.82 1.04 -10.49
N ASN A 230 -1.05 2.08 -10.82
CA ASN A 230 -0.63 3.08 -9.84
C ASN A 230 -1.82 3.88 -9.31
N GLY A 231 -1.88 4.06 -7.99
CA GLY A 231 -2.97 4.79 -7.33
C GLY A 231 -4.28 4.01 -7.14
N ILE A 232 -4.27 2.69 -7.34
CA ILE A 232 -5.40 1.82 -6.98
C ILE A 232 -5.46 1.49 -5.48
N GLY A 233 -4.36 1.71 -4.74
CA GLY A 233 -4.29 1.51 -3.29
C GLY A 233 -3.52 0.26 -2.84
N LYS A 234 -2.51 -0.20 -3.61
CA LYS A 234 -1.64 -1.33 -3.22
C LYS A 234 -0.89 -1.08 -1.91
N SER A 235 -0.16 0.02 -1.82
CA SER A 235 0.55 0.46 -0.60
C SER A 235 -0.42 0.69 0.56
N THR A 236 -1.61 1.22 0.26
CA THR A 236 -2.68 1.36 1.25
C THR A 236 -3.13 0.01 1.83
N LEU A 237 -3.33 -0.99 0.98
CA LEU A 237 -3.68 -2.34 1.42
C LEU A 237 -2.58 -2.89 2.33
N LEU A 238 -1.30 -2.76 1.94
CA LEU A 238 -0.18 -3.20 2.77
C LEU A 238 -0.15 -2.49 4.14
N ARG A 239 -0.37 -1.18 4.17
CA ARG A 239 -0.42 -0.38 5.40
C ARG A 239 -1.62 -0.78 6.30
N ALA A 240 -2.77 -1.05 5.70
CA ALA A 240 -3.95 -1.52 6.43
C ALA A 240 -3.71 -2.92 7.03
N LEU A 241 -3.01 -3.80 6.31
CA LEU A 241 -2.60 -5.11 6.82
C LEU A 241 -1.56 -4.98 7.94
N SER A 242 -0.57 -4.10 7.80
CA SER A 242 0.48 -3.91 8.80
C SER A 242 -0.04 -3.33 10.12
N LYS A 243 -1.02 -2.43 10.04
CA LYS A 243 -1.70 -1.84 11.21
C LYS A 243 -2.79 -2.74 11.80
N ARG A 244 -2.99 -3.95 11.25
CA ARG A 244 -4.09 -4.87 11.62
C ARG A 244 -5.49 -4.22 11.59
N GLU A 245 -5.70 -3.25 10.69
CA GLU A 245 -7.04 -2.70 10.41
C GLU A 245 -7.94 -3.78 9.79
N VAL A 246 -7.30 -4.69 9.06
CA VAL A 246 -7.88 -5.95 8.61
C VAL A 246 -7.70 -6.99 9.72
N ALA A 247 -8.75 -7.76 10.01
CA ALA A 247 -8.78 -8.75 11.11
C ALA A 247 -7.82 -9.94 10.88
N ILE A 248 -6.51 -9.71 11.05
CA ILE A 248 -5.47 -10.74 10.95
C ILE A 248 -5.24 -11.35 12.35
N PRO A 249 -5.16 -12.69 12.47
CA PRO A 249 -4.89 -13.34 13.74
C PRO A 249 -3.62 -12.82 14.45
N THR A 250 -3.69 -12.65 15.77
CA THR A 250 -2.61 -12.04 16.59
C THR A 250 -1.38 -12.94 16.75
N HIS A 251 -1.49 -14.24 16.49
CA HIS A 251 -0.36 -15.18 16.53
C HIS A 251 0.51 -15.13 15.27
N ILE A 252 0.11 -14.39 14.23
CA ILE A 252 0.86 -14.21 12.99
C ILE A 252 1.68 -12.93 13.13
N SER A 253 3.00 -13.04 13.07
CA SER A 253 3.89 -11.88 13.05
C SER A 253 3.89 -11.20 11.68
N ILE A 254 3.69 -9.89 11.65
CA ILE A 254 3.63 -9.09 10.43
C ILE A 254 4.75 -8.06 10.46
N LEU A 255 5.48 -7.93 9.35
CA LEU A 255 6.41 -6.84 9.15
C LEU A 255 6.20 -6.21 7.78
N HIS A 256 6.11 -4.89 7.77
CA HIS A 256 5.94 -4.10 6.56
C HIS A 256 7.13 -3.19 6.34
N VAL A 257 7.72 -3.28 5.14
CA VAL A 257 8.80 -2.40 4.69
C VAL A 257 8.19 -1.37 3.75
N GLU A 258 7.82 -0.22 4.29
CA GLU A 258 7.13 0.84 3.54
C GLU A 258 8.07 1.95 3.04
N GLN A 259 9.06 2.37 3.85
CA GLN A 259 9.89 3.56 3.55
C GLN A 259 11.32 3.46 4.11
N GLU A 260 12.18 4.35 3.60
CA GLU A 260 13.56 4.55 4.09
C GLU A 260 13.56 4.85 5.60
N ILE A 261 14.46 4.21 6.33
CA ILE A 261 14.62 4.44 7.77
C ILE A 261 15.30 5.80 7.98
N ALA A 262 14.86 6.56 8.98
CA ALA A 262 15.60 7.74 9.43
C ALA A 262 17.02 7.34 9.83
N GLY A 263 18.01 8.13 9.39
CA GLY A 263 19.41 7.80 9.66
C GLY A 263 19.82 8.27 11.05
N ASP A 264 20.34 7.34 11.84
CA ASP A 264 20.78 7.55 13.22
C ASP A 264 22.31 7.36 13.34
N ASP A 265 22.83 7.47 14.57
CA ASP A 265 24.24 7.22 14.89
C ASP A 265 24.60 5.73 15.01
N THR A 266 23.61 4.84 14.99
CA THR A 266 23.80 3.40 15.08
C THR A 266 24.55 2.86 13.86
N PRO A 267 25.52 1.94 14.02
CA PRO A 267 26.14 1.23 12.91
C PRO A 267 25.11 0.39 12.14
N ALA A 268 25.30 0.23 10.82
CA ALA A 268 24.39 -0.56 9.99
C ALA A 268 24.20 -2.01 10.49
N LEU A 269 25.28 -2.69 10.89
CA LEU A 269 25.19 -4.05 11.45
C LEU A 269 24.34 -4.07 12.72
N GLN A 270 24.57 -3.13 13.63
CA GLN A 270 23.80 -3.05 14.87
C GLN A 270 22.34 -2.72 14.61
N ALA A 271 22.03 -1.86 13.64
CA ALA A 271 20.66 -1.53 13.26
C ALA A 271 19.88 -2.75 12.73
N VAL A 272 20.56 -3.71 12.08
CA VAL A 272 19.96 -5.00 11.68
C VAL A 272 19.72 -5.90 12.89
N LEU A 273 20.70 -6.01 13.79
CA LEU A 273 20.56 -6.81 15.01
C LEU A 273 19.46 -6.28 15.94
N ASP A 274 19.33 -4.96 16.03
CA ASP A 274 18.31 -4.26 16.81
C ASP A 274 16.91 -4.34 16.19
N ALA A 275 16.78 -4.80 14.94
CA ALA A 275 15.47 -4.97 14.30
C ALA A 275 14.64 -6.06 14.98
N ASP A 276 15.30 -7.07 15.52
CA ASP A 276 14.66 -8.08 16.35
C ASP A 276 14.46 -7.52 17.77
N VAL A 277 13.35 -6.81 17.94
CA VAL A 277 12.96 -6.15 19.19
C VAL A 277 12.88 -7.16 20.34
N TRP A 278 12.41 -8.38 20.06
CA TRP A 278 12.28 -9.42 21.07
C TRP A 278 13.64 -9.97 21.51
N ARG A 279 14.58 -10.20 20.58
CA ARG A 279 15.96 -10.55 20.94
C ARG A 279 16.61 -9.47 21.81
N LYS A 280 16.46 -8.20 21.42
CA LYS A 280 16.99 -7.07 22.19
C LYS A 280 16.37 -6.96 23.58
N HIS A 281 15.06 -7.18 23.70
CA HIS A 281 14.36 -7.21 24.99
C HIS A 281 14.87 -8.36 25.86
N LEU A 282 14.96 -9.58 25.33
CA LEU A 282 15.40 -10.77 26.06
C LEU A 282 16.86 -10.67 26.50
N LEU A 283 17.74 -10.08 25.69
CA LEU A 283 19.13 -9.82 26.09
C LEU A 283 19.23 -8.81 27.24
N ARG A 284 18.44 -7.73 27.18
CA ARG A 284 18.35 -6.75 28.29
C ARG A 284 17.76 -7.38 29.56
N GLU A 285 16.77 -8.25 29.40
CA GLU A 285 16.16 -9.00 30.50
C GLU A 285 17.14 -9.98 31.12
N GLN A 286 17.89 -10.73 30.30
CA GLN A 286 18.97 -11.62 30.75
C GLN A 286 20.03 -10.86 31.54
N GLU A 287 20.50 -9.70 31.05
CA GLU A 287 21.47 -8.85 31.76
C GLU A 287 20.94 -8.32 33.09
N LYS A 288 19.65 -7.96 33.16
CA LYS A 288 19.01 -7.53 34.41
C LYS A 288 18.93 -8.67 35.40
N LEU A 289 18.41 -9.82 34.97
CA LEU A 289 18.26 -11.02 35.80
C LEU A 289 19.63 -11.51 36.32
N THR A 290 20.68 -11.50 35.49
CA THR A 290 22.03 -11.88 35.93
C THR A 290 22.62 -10.90 36.95
N LYS A 291 22.38 -9.59 36.80
CA LYS A 291 22.80 -8.60 37.80
C LYS A 291 22.06 -8.77 39.12
N GLU A 292 20.74 -8.94 39.06
CA GLU A 292 19.88 -9.15 40.23
C GLU A 292 20.25 -10.45 40.98
N LEU A 293 20.51 -11.54 40.25
CA LEU A 293 21.02 -12.79 40.84
C LEU A 293 22.38 -12.60 41.50
N ALA A 294 23.30 -11.86 40.89
CA ALA A 294 24.62 -11.59 41.47
C ALA A 294 24.53 -10.73 42.75
N GLU A 295 23.62 -9.75 42.79
CA GLU A 295 23.34 -8.93 43.97
C GLU A 295 22.73 -9.79 45.10
N LEU A 296 21.74 -10.63 44.79
CA LEU A 296 21.14 -11.56 45.74
C LEU A 296 22.14 -12.59 46.27
N GLU A 297 23.07 -13.08 45.45
CA GLU A 297 24.15 -13.96 45.91
C GLU A 297 25.12 -13.25 46.84
N ALA A 298 25.46 -11.98 46.56
CA ALA A 298 26.28 -11.17 47.44
C ALA A 298 25.59 -10.91 48.78
N GLU A 299 24.31 -10.54 48.78
CA GLU A 299 23.51 -10.34 50.00
C GLU A 299 23.38 -11.64 50.81
N ARG A 300 23.07 -12.75 50.15
CA ARG A 300 22.99 -14.09 50.77
C ARG A 300 24.31 -14.46 51.44
N SER A 301 25.45 -14.22 50.79
CA SER A 301 26.77 -14.57 51.32
C SER A 301 27.13 -13.82 52.63
N SER A 302 26.46 -12.70 52.90
CA SER A 302 26.64 -11.89 54.11
C SER A 302 25.72 -12.29 55.28
N MET A 303 24.72 -13.17 55.04
CA MET A 303 23.72 -13.58 56.04
C MET A 303 24.02 -14.97 56.63
N ALA A 304 23.56 -15.21 57.86
CA ALA A 304 23.66 -16.53 58.49
C ALA A 304 22.56 -17.49 58.00
N ASP A 305 22.93 -18.75 57.72
CA ASP A 305 22.10 -19.80 57.10
C ASP A 305 20.74 -20.08 57.77
N THR A 306 20.58 -19.72 59.04
CA THR A 306 19.38 -20.04 59.84
C THR A 306 18.32 -18.94 59.89
N SER A 307 18.51 -17.82 59.17
CA SER A 307 17.56 -16.70 59.22
C SER A 307 16.33 -16.95 58.30
N ALA A 308 15.15 -16.50 58.73
CA ALA A 308 13.94 -16.57 57.91
C ALA A 308 14.03 -15.73 56.62
N ASP A 309 14.93 -14.74 56.61
CA ASP A 309 15.17 -13.89 55.45
C ASP A 309 16.09 -14.57 54.43
N ALA A 310 17.04 -15.41 54.86
CA ALA A 310 17.82 -16.27 53.96
C ALA A 310 16.91 -17.24 53.17
N ALA A 311 15.90 -17.82 53.81
CA ALA A 311 14.94 -18.71 53.14
C ALA A 311 14.03 -17.98 52.11
N LYS A 312 13.76 -16.68 52.30
CA LYS A 312 13.02 -15.88 51.32
C LYS A 312 13.89 -15.51 50.12
N LEU A 313 15.14 -15.13 50.38
CA LEU A 313 16.13 -14.84 49.34
C LEU A 313 16.39 -16.06 48.47
N ASP A 314 16.50 -17.25 49.07
CA ASP A 314 16.68 -18.51 48.33
C ASP A 314 15.50 -18.82 47.40
N LYS A 315 14.25 -18.63 47.86
CA LYS A 315 13.07 -18.79 47.00
C LYS A 315 12.99 -17.77 45.87
N HIS A 316 13.39 -16.52 46.14
CA HIS A 316 13.40 -15.48 45.14
C HIS A 316 14.45 -15.77 44.06
N ARG A 317 15.64 -16.22 44.47
CA ARG A 317 16.70 -16.69 43.58
C ARG A 317 16.26 -17.87 42.72
N GLU A 318 15.62 -18.88 43.31
CA GLU A 318 15.07 -20.02 42.56
C GLU A 318 14.05 -19.57 41.51
N GLY A 319 13.19 -18.59 41.83
CA GLY A 319 12.24 -18.02 40.86
C GLY A 319 12.93 -17.31 39.70
N LEU A 320 13.96 -16.51 39.98
CA LEU A 320 14.76 -15.79 38.97
C LEU A 320 15.62 -16.73 38.11
N ASP A 321 16.12 -17.82 38.67
CA ASP A 321 16.86 -18.85 37.92
C ASP A 321 15.94 -19.55 36.91
N ILE A 322 14.69 -19.84 37.28
CA ILE A 322 13.70 -20.42 36.36
C ILE A 322 13.41 -19.45 35.21
N THR A 323 13.14 -18.17 35.50
CA THR A 323 12.86 -17.18 34.45
C THR A 323 14.09 -16.94 33.56
N LEU A 324 15.30 -16.93 34.14
CA LEU A 324 16.54 -16.82 33.37
C LEU A 324 16.75 -18.04 32.45
N SER A 325 16.44 -19.26 32.92
CA SER A 325 16.46 -20.47 32.10
C SER A 325 15.46 -20.40 30.95
N ASP A 326 14.25 -19.88 31.19
CA ASP A 326 13.24 -19.70 30.14
C ASP A 326 13.68 -18.66 29.10
N VAL A 327 14.26 -17.53 29.54
CA VAL A 327 14.82 -16.50 28.66
C VAL A 327 15.97 -17.05 27.81
N GLN A 328 16.89 -17.81 28.42
CA GLN A 328 17.99 -18.46 27.70
C GLN A 328 17.49 -19.52 26.70
N GLY A 329 16.47 -20.30 27.07
CA GLY A 329 15.83 -21.25 26.18
C GLY A 329 15.29 -20.57 24.92
N LYS A 330 14.60 -19.44 25.08
CA LYS A 330 14.10 -18.65 23.94
C LYS A 330 15.20 -17.99 23.11
N LEU A 331 16.23 -17.44 23.75
CA LEU A 331 17.38 -16.89 23.02
C LEU A 331 18.10 -17.97 22.19
N SER A 332 18.13 -19.21 22.69
CA SER A 332 18.63 -20.37 21.95
C SER A 332 17.71 -20.75 20.78
N GLU A 333 16.38 -20.73 20.96
CA GLU A 333 15.41 -20.99 19.89
C GLU A 333 15.51 -19.94 18.77
N MET A 334 15.80 -18.69 19.12
CA MET A 334 16.01 -17.59 18.18
C MET A 334 17.42 -17.59 17.54
N GLU A 335 18.24 -18.60 17.82
CA GLU A 335 19.64 -18.73 17.36
C GLU A 335 20.47 -17.44 17.57
N SER A 336 20.32 -16.79 18.74
CA SER A 336 20.93 -15.47 19.03
C SER A 336 22.44 -15.42 18.81
N ASP A 337 23.15 -16.54 19.00
CA ASP A 337 24.61 -16.66 18.78
C ASP A 337 25.02 -16.59 17.30
N LYS A 338 24.14 -17.03 16.38
CA LYS A 338 24.37 -16.98 14.93
C LYS A 338 23.86 -15.68 14.29
N ALA A 339 23.22 -14.83 15.08
CA ALA A 339 22.58 -13.61 14.60
C ALA A 339 23.55 -12.64 13.91
N GLU A 340 24.74 -12.43 14.47
CA GLU A 340 25.72 -11.47 13.93
C GLU A 340 26.30 -11.92 12.57
N PRO A 341 26.80 -13.17 12.41
CA PRO A 341 27.19 -13.68 11.10
C PRO A 341 26.07 -13.63 10.06
N ARG A 342 24.82 -13.95 10.46
CA ARG A 342 23.64 -13.89 9.58
C ARG A 342 23.31 -12.46 9.15
N ALA A 343 23.33 -11.50 10.06
CA ALA A 343 23.11 -10.10 9.74
C ALA A 343 24.19 -9.56 8.79
N ALA A 344 25.45 -9.92 9.02
CA ALA A 344 26.58 -9.53 8.18
C ALA A 344 26.48 -10.13 6.76
N SER A 345 26.03 -11.38 6.62
CA SER A 345 25.87 -12.02 5.30
C SER A 345 24.71 -11.41 4.50
N ILE A 346 23.57 -11.11 5.13
CA ILE A 346 22.44 -10.43 4.48
C ILE A 346 22.86 -9.03 4.02
N LEU A 347 23.58 -8.27 4.87
CA LEU A 347 24.11 -6.96 4.51
C LEU A 347 25.11 -7.04 3.35
N ALA A 348 26.01 -8.02 3.36
CA ALA A 348 26.95 -8.26 2.25
C ALA A 348 26.21 -8.58 0.94
N GLY A 349 25.18 -9.41 0.99
CA GLY A 349 24.28 -9.73 -0.14
C GLY A 349 23.60 -8.51 -0.76
N LEU A 350 23.23 -7.53 0.08
CA LEU A 350 22.64 -6.26 -0.36
C LEU A 350 23.70 -5.19 -0.72
N GLY A 351 24.98 -5.57 -0.75
CA GLY A 351 26.10 -4.75 -1.23
C GLY A 351 26.85 -3.96 -0.16
N PHE A 352 26.60 -4.17 1.14
CA PHE A 352 27.37 -3.54 2.21
C PHE A 352 28.70 -4.29 2.42
N SER A 353 29.82 -3.63 2.08
CA SER A 353 31.15 -4.13 2.44
C SER A 353 31.34 -4.18 3.96
N HIS A 354 32.26 -5.03 4.44
CA HIS A 354 32.57 -5.15 5.87
C HIS A 354 32.88 -3.80 6.54
N GLU A 355 33.59 -2.90 5.87
CA GLU A 355 33.85 -1.55 6.39
C GLU A 355 32.56 -0.73 6.51
N ARG A 356 31.68 -0.78 5.51
CA ARG A 356 30.41 -0.04 5.51
C ARG A 356 29.45 -0.56 6.57
N GLN A 357 29.50 -1.84 6.91
CA GLN A 357 28.66 -2.39 7.98
C GLN A 357 28.88 -1.69 9.33
N GLN A 358 30.05 -1.09 9.54
CA GLN A 358 30.40 -0.34 10.75
C GLN A 358 30.05 1.16 10.67
N PHE A 359 29.66 1.68 9.50
CA PHE A 359 29.32 3.09 9.36
C PHE A 359 27.94 3.39 9.94
N ALA A 360 27.81 4.60 10.49
CA ALA A 360 26.57 5.08 11.07
C ALA A 360 25.46 5.24 10.01
N THR A 361 24.23 4.92 10.36
CA THR A 361 23.09 4.88 9.42
C THR A 361 22.79 6.23 8.77
N LYS A 362 23.07 7.35 9.47
CA LYS A 362 22.96 8.71 8.94
C LYS A 362 23.86 9.02 7.75
N THR A 363 25.00 8.32 7.62
CA THR A 363 25.98 8.56 6.53
C THR A 363 25.53 7.98 5.19
N PHE A 364 24.59 7.04 5.21
CA PHE A 364 24.06 6.41 4.02
C PHE A 364 23.05 7.31 3.30
N SER A 365 23.05 7.25 1.98
CA SER A 365 22.00 7.86 1.15
C SER A 365 20.70 7.05 1.26
N GLY A 366 19.58 7.64 0.81
CA GLY A 366 18.25 7.03 0.91
C GLY A 366 18.18 5.59 0.40
N GLY A 367 18.72 5.31 -0.79
CA GLY A 367 18.75 3.94 -1.33
C GLY A 367 19.55 2.93 -0.50
N TRP A 368 20.61 3.37 0.20
CA TRP A 368 21.32 2.51 1.16
C TRP A 368 20.51 2.31 2.44
N ARG A 369 19.74 3.31 2.88
CA ARG A 369 18.82 3.18 4.02
C ARG A 369 17.64 2.26 3.70
N MET A 370 17.15 2.27 2.47
CA MET A 370 16.16 1.30 1.99
C MET A 370 16.72 -0.13 2.02
N ARG A 371 17.96 -0.33 1.54
CA ARG A 371 18.64 -1.64 1.64
C ARG A 371 18.78 -2.09 3.08
N LEU A 372 19.09 -1.18 3.99
CA LEU A 372 19.13 -1.48 5.42
C LEU A 372 17.75 -1.89 5.94
N ALA A 373 16.67 -1.22 5.52
CA ALA A 373 15.31 -1.58 5.89
C ALA A 373 14.93 -2.99 5.42
N LEU A 374 15.31 -3.34 4.20
CA LEU A 374 15.17 -4.69 3.67
C LEU A 374 16.01 -5.69 4.47
N ALA A 375 17.26 -5.37 4.81
CA ALA A 375 18.13 -6.23 5.62
C ALA A 375 17.52 -6.53 7.00
N ARG A 376 16.98 -5.50 7.67
CA ARG A 376 16.26 -5.62 8.94
C ARG A 376 15.07 -6.58 8.79
N ALA A 377 14.29 -6.42 7.73
CA ALA A 377 13.10 -7.23 7.52
C ALA A 377 13.40 -8.70 7.16
N LEU A 378 14.43 -8.92 6.34
CA LEU A 378 14.91 -10.27 6.03
C LEU A 378 15.50 -10.95 7.26
N PHE A 379 16.13 -10.19 8.15
CA PHE A 379 16.69 -10.71 9.40
C PHE A 379 15.62 -11.10 10.42
N CYS A 380 14.50 -10.37 10.54
CA CYS A 380 13.45 -10.70 11.51
C CYS A 380 12.63 -11.96 11.16
N GLU A 381 12.63 -12.39 9.90
CA GLU A 381 11.90 -13.58 9.42
C GLU A 381 10.43 -13.71 9.90
N PRO A 382 9.58 -12.67 9.73
CA PRO A 382 8.17 -12.71 10.13
C PRO A 382 7.36 -13.81 9.42
N ASP A 383 6.20 -14.17 9.98
CA ASP A 383 5.26 -15.12 9.37
C ASP A 383 4.61 -14.57 8.09
N LEU A 384 4.39 -13.24 8.07
CA LEU A 384 3.95 -12.47 6.91
C LEU A 384 4.90 -11.29 6.67
N LEU A 385 5.70 -11.40 5.61
CA LEU A 385 6.57 -10.32 5.13
C LEU A 385 5.85 -9.52 4.03
N LEU A 386 5.68 -8.23 4.26
CA LEU A 386 5.07 -7.27 3.33
C LEU A 386 6.16 -6.36 2.74
N LEU A 387 6.37 -6.44 1.42
CA LEU A 387 7.36 -5.62 0.71
C LEU A 387 6.66 -4.71 -0.30
N ASP A 388 6.82 -3.39 -0.16
CA ASP A 388 6.30 -2.41 -1.12
C ASP A 388 7.41 -1.94 -2.08
N GLU A 389 7.32 -2.35 -3.34
CA GLU A 389 8.23 -1.98 -4.44
C GLU A 389 9.74 -2.06 -4.10
N PRO A 390 10.23 -3.23 -3.61
CA PRO A 390 11.63 -3.36 -3.17
C PRO A 390 12.65 -3.17 -4.31
N SER A 391 12.25 -3.31 -5.57
CA SER A 391 13.12 -3.19 -6.75
C SER A 391 13.54 -1.74 -7.06
N ASN A 392 12.76 -0.73 -6.68
CA ASN A 392 12.91 0.65 -7.20
C ASN A 392 14.16 1.40 -6.73
N MET A 393 14.97 0.82 -5.84
CA MET A 393 16.21 1.44 -5.32
C MET A 393 17.39 0.47 -5.23
N LEU A 394 17.24 -0.73 -5.79
CA LEU A 394 18.25 -1.77 -5.76
C LEU A 394 19.01 -1.83 -7.08
N ASP A 395 20.31 -2.15 -7.00
CA ASP A 395 21.10 -2.43 -8.19
C ASP A 395 20.89 -3.87 -8.66
N VAL A 396 21.34 -4.17 -9.88
CA VAL A 396 21.21 -5.50 -10.47
C VAL A 396 21.77 -6.62 -9.57
N PRO A 397 22.96 -6.47 -8.93
CA PRO A 397 23.46 -7.46 -7.97
C PRO A 397 22.52 -7.66 -6.77
N SER A 398 22.06 -6.58 -6.15
CA SER A 398 21.23 -6.65 -4.94
C SER A 398 19.83 -7.20 -5.24
N ILE A 399 19.22 -6.85 -6.39
CA ILE A 399 17.95 -7.44 -6.83
C ILE A 399 18.11 -8.94 -7.06
N THR A 400 19.22 -9.36 -7.66
CA THR A 400 19.50 -10.77 -7.90
C THR A 400 19.68 -11.55 -6.59
N PHE A 401 20.44 -11.00 -5.64
CA PHE A 401 20.58 -11.59 -4.31
C PHE A 401 19.21 -11.69 -3.61
N LEU A 402 18.45 -10.60 -3.60
CA LEU A 402 17.12 -10.55 -2.98
C LEU A 402 16.18 -11.59 -3.61
N SER A 403 16.18 -11.72 -4.93
CA SER A 403 15.33 -12.68 -5.65
C SER A 403 15.68 -14.12 -5.25
N ASN A 404 16.97 -14.45 -5.22
CA ASN A 404 17.44 -15.78 -4.80
C ASN A 404 17.13 -16.06 -3.32
N TYR A 405 17.32 -15.08 -2.44
CA TYR A 405 16.99 -15.21 -1.02
C TYR A 405 15.48 -15.44 -0.81
N LEU A 406 14.64 -14.67 -1.50
CA LEU A 406 13.18 -14.76 -1.38
C LEU A 406 12.60 -16.05 -1.97
N GLN A 407 13.26 -16.68 -2.95
CA GLN A 407 12.86 -17.99 -3.47
C GLN A 407 12.91 -19.09 -2.38
N GLY A 408 13.90 -19.03 -1.50
CA GLY A 408 14.09 -19.95 -0.37
C GLY A 408 13.37 -19.54 0.91
N TYR A 409 12.60 -18.45 0.89
CA TYR A 409 11.99 -17.90 2.10
C TYR A 409 10.92 -18.86 2.68
N PRO A 410 11.00 -19.23 3.97
CA PRO A 410 10.16 -20.27 4.56
C PRO A 410 8.74 -19.80 4.89
N SER A 411 8.55 -18.50 5.11
CA SER A 411 7.29 -17.89 5.55
C SER A 411 6.46 -17.32 4.39
N THR A 412 5.33 -16.69 4.70
CA THR A 412 4.46 -16.07 3.70
C THR A 412 5.03 -14.73 3.25
N LEU A 413 5.06 -14.51 1.94
CA LEU A 413 5.56 -13.28 1.34
C LEU A 413 4.44 -12.62 0.53
N LEU A 414 4.23 -11.32 0.72
CA LEU A 414 3.39 -10.49 -0.16
C LEU A 414 4.24 -9.34 -0.68
N VAL A 415 4.57 -9.37 -1.98
CA VAL A 415 5.37 -8.33 -2.62
C VAL A 415 4.53 -7.55 -3.60
N VAL A 416 4.53 -6.22 -3.45
CA VAL A 416 4.11 -5.30 -4.51
C VAL A 416 5.33 -4.98 -5.35
N SER A 417 5.28 -5.25 -6.64
CA SER A 417 6.34 -4.85 -7.57
C SER A 417 5.79 -4.60 -8.96
N HIS A 418 6.40 -3.68 -9.68
CA HIS A 418 6.20 -3.51 -11.12
C HIS A 418 7.26 -4.24 -11.98
N ASP A 419 8.29 -4.84 -11.35
CA ASP A 419 9.33 -5.57 -12.07
C ASP A 419 8.85 -6.99 -12.45
N ARG A 420 8.72 -7.20 -13.76
CA ARG A 420 8.29 -8.47 -14.35
C ARG A 420 9.26 -9.60 -14.09
N ALA A 421 10.56 -9.34 -14.19
CA ALA A 421 11.59 -10.36 -14.04
C ALA A 421 11.63 -10.82 -12.58
N PHE A 422 11.57 -9.87 -11.65
CA PHE A 422 11.51 -10.14 -10.21
C PHE A 422 10.26 -10.96 -9.84
N LEU A 423 9.07 -10.55 -10.29
CA LEU A 423 7.84 -11.29 -10.00
C LEU A 423 7.82 -12.69 -10.62
N ASN A 424 8.41 -12.86 -11.81
CA ASN A 424 8.53 -14.17 -12.45
C ASN A 424 9.48 -15.12 -11.68
N GLU A 425 10.53 -14.59 -11.04
CA GLU A 425 11.50 -15.38 -10.27
C GLU A 425 11.01 -15.69 -8.85
N VAL A 426 10.28 -14.78 -8.19
CA VAL A 426 9.93 -14.89 -6.75
C VAL A 426 8.50 -15.41 -6.52
N ALA A 427 7.51 -14.93 -7.28
CA ALA A 427 6.10 -15.17 -6.98
C ALA A 427 5.66 -16.58 -7.38
N THR A 428 4.93 -17.25 -6.49
CA THR A 428 4.22 -18.52 -6.77
C THR A 428 2.79 -18.28 -7.23
N ASP A 429 2.20 -17.20 -6.74
CA ASP A 429 0.80 -16.84 -6.97
C ASP A 429 0.73 -15.32 -7.22
N ILE A 430 -0.11 -14.89 -8.15
CA ILE A 430 -0.31 -13.47 -8.46
C ILE A 430 -1.69 -13.04 -7.99
N ILE A 431 -1.73 -11.94 -7.24
CA ILE A 431 -2.94 -11.23 -6.85
C ILE A 431 -3.06 -10.01 -7.74
N HIS A 432 -4.11 -9.94 -8.56
CA HIS A 432 -4.39 -8.82 -9.42
C HIS A 432 -5.45 -7.93 -8.78
N GLN A 433 -5.08 -6.72 -8.40
CA GLN A 433 -6.01 -5.71 -7.91
C GLN A 433 -6.56 -4.89 -9.08
N HIS A 434 -7.88 -4.96 -9.29
CA HIS A 434 -8.59 -4.16 -10.29
C HIS A 434 -10.04 -3.95 -9.86
N SER A 435 -10.66 -2.84 -10.29
CA SER A 435 -12.09 -2.56 -10.08
C SER A 435 -12.59 -2.82 -8.65
N GLU A 436 -11.82 -2.35 -7.66
CA GLU A 436 -12.10 -2.51 -6.23
C GLU A 436 -12.15 -3.98 -5.74
N ARG A 437 -11.52 -4.90 -6.48
CA ARG A 437 -11.49 -6.35 -6.21
C ARG A 437 -10.09 -6.95 -6.31
N LEU A 438 -9.95 -8.15 -5.75
CA LEU A 438 -8.73 -8.95 -5.79
C LEU A 438 -8.99 -10.28 -6.52
N ASP A 439 -8.33 -10.47 -7.65
CA ASP A 439 -8.37 -11.70 -8.44
C ASP A 439 -7.11 -12.53 -8.21
N TYR A 440 -7.28 -13.84 -7.96
CA TYR A 440 -6.18 -14.76 -7.67
C TYR A 440 -5.82 -15.64 -8.86
N TYR A 441 -4.53 -15.72 -9.15
CA TYR A 441 -3.95 -16.57 -10.18
C TYR A 441 -2.94 -17.51 -9.51
N LYS A 442 -3.35 -18.75 -9.29
CA LYS A 442 -2.55 -19.73 -8.54
C LYS A 442 -1.55 -20.47 -9.43
N GLY A 443 -0.35 -20.71 -8.92
CA GLY A 443 0.70 -21.49 -9.60
C GLY A 443 1.14 -20.89 -10.93
N ALA A 444 1.07 -19.56 -11.03
CA ALA A 444 1.28 -18.80 -12.24
C ALA A 444 2.39 -17.78 -12.01
N ASN A 445 3.46 -17.86 -12.79
CA ASN A 445 4.44 -16.78 -12.90
C ASN A 445 3.77 -15.58 -13.60
N PHE A 446 4.34 -14.37 -13.48
CA PHE A 446 3.80 -13.15 -14.07
C PHE A 446 3.42 -13.30 -15.55
N ASP A 447 4.25 -13.95 -16.37
CA ASP A 447 3.97 -14.15 -17.81
C ASP A 447 2.70 -14.99 -18.06
N SER A 448 2.54 -16.07 -17.30
CA SER A 448 1.37 -16.94 -17.40
C SER A 448 0.09 -16.27 -16.90
N PHE A 449 0.22 -15.43 -15.86
CA PHE A 449 -0.84 -14.54 -15.40
C PHE A 449 -1.25 -13.56 -16.51
N TYR A 450 -0.29 -12.89 -17.14
CA TYR A 450 -0.54 -11.90 -18.18
C TYR A 450 -1.24 -12.52 -19.40
N ALA A 451 -0.77 -13.68 -19.85
CA ALA A 451 -1.41 -14.43 -20.93
C ALA A 451 -2.86 -14.84 -20.58
N SER A 452 -3.07 -15.37 -19.36
CA SER A 452 -4.40 -15.76 -18.88
C SER A 452 -5.35 -14.57 -18.75
N LYS A 453 -4.85 -13.43 -18.26
CA LYS A 453 -5.59 -12.16 -18.15
C LYS A 453 -6.01 -11.67 -19.53
N GLU A 454 -5.09 -11.68 -20.50
CA GLU A 454 -5.40 -11.30 -21.88
C GLU A 454 -6.44 -12.21 -22.53
N GLU A 455 -6.35 -13.53 -22.32
CA GLU A 455 -7.29 -14.50 -22.87
C GLU A 455 -8.69 -14.32 -22.28
N ARG A 456 -8.79 -14.18 -20.94
CA ARG A 456 -10.05 -13.84 -20.26
C ARG A 456 -10.64 -12.55 -20.79
N ARG A 457 -9.82 -11.52 -21.00
CA ARG A 457 -10.25 -10.23 -21.56
C ARG A 457 -10.78 -10.37 -22.99
N LYS A 458 -10.05 -11.04 -23.88
CA LYS A 458 -10.45 -11.29 -25.27
C LYS A 458 -11.76 -12.07 -25.33
N THR A 459 -11.94 -13.04 -24.43
CA THR A 459 -13.18 -13.83 -24.31
C THR A 459 -14.34 -12.97 -23.83
N ALA A 460 -14.17 -12.23 -22.74
CA ALA A 460 -15.20 -11.32 -22.21
C ALA A 460 -15.61 -10.25 -23.23
N LYS A 461 -14.65 -9.68 -23.97
CA LYS A 461 -14.94 -8.71 -25.04
C LYS A 461 -15.77 -9.31 -26.16
N ARG A 462 -15.40 -10.50 -26.64
CA ARG A 462 -16.17 -11.21 -27.68
C ARG A 462 -17.58 -11.57 -27.22
N GLU A 463 -17.73 -12.05 -25.98
CA GLU A 463 -19.04 -12.36 -25.40
C GLU A 463 -19.92 -11.11 -25.29
N TYR A 464 -19.35 -9.99 -24.85
CA TYR A 464 -20.03 -8.70 -24.79
C TYR A 464 -20.45 -8.20 -26.18
N GLU A 465 -19.54 -8.19 -27.15
CA GLU A 465 -19.82 -7.78 -28.54
C GLU A 465 -20.92 -8.64 -29.17
N ASN A 466 -20.86 -9.97 -28.97
CA ASN A 466 -21.89 -10.89 -29.45
C ASN A 466 -23.26 -10.62 -28.80
N GLN A 467 -23.32 -10.41 -27.48
CA GLN A 467 -24.56 -10.05 -26.81
C GLN A 467 -25.11 -8.70 -27.26
N MET A 468 -24.24 -7.70 -27.42
CA MET A 468 -24.64 -6.37 -27.89
C MET A 468 -25.17 -6.42 -29.32
N ALA A 469 -24.53 -7.17 -30.22
CA ALA A 469 -25.02 -7.38 -31.58
C ALA A 469 -26.40 -8.07 -31.58
N VAL A 470 -26.59 -9.10 -30.75
CA VAL A 470 -27.89 -9.78 -30.59
C VAL A 470 -28.95 -8.82 -30.05
N ARG A 471 -28.62 -8.02 -29.04
CA ARG A 471 -29.52 -6.99 -28.48
C ARG A 471 -29.88 -5.94 -29.52
N GLN A 472 -28.91 -5.40 -30.25
CA GLN A 472 -29.14 -4.43 -31.32
C GLN A 472 -30.03 -5.01 -32.43
N HIS A 473 -29.80 -6.26 -32.84
CA HIS A 473 -30.63 -6.92 -33.84
C HIS A 473 -32.07 -7.14 -33.36
N LEU A 474 -32.26 -7.57 -32.11
CA LEU A 474 -33.60 -7.68 -31.51
C LEU A 474 -34.29 -6.32 -31.40
N GLN A 475 -33.56 -5.29 -30.97
CA GLN A 475 -34.06 -3.92 -30.84
C GLN A 475 -34.48 -3.35 -32.20
N ALA A 476 -33.66 -3.47 -33.24
CA ALA A 476 -33.99 -3.01 -34.59
C ALA A 476 -35.24 -3.71 -35.16
N PHE A 477 -35.44 -5.00 -34.84
CA PHE A 477 -36.66 -5.71 -35.21
C PHE A 477 -37.89 -5.20 -34.44
N ILE A 478 -37.73 -4.97 -33.13
CA ILE A 478 -38.80 -4.42 -32.29
C ILE A 478 -39.20 -3.05 -32.82
N ASP A 479 -38.26 -2.13 -33.03
CA ASP A 479 -38.53 -0.77 -33.48
C ASP A 479 -39.22 -0.74 -34.85
N LYS A 480 -38.82 -1.64 -35.77
CA LYS A 480 -39.41 -1.74 -37.10
C LYS A 480 -40.83 -2.32 -37.11
N PHE A 481 -41.16 -3.24 -36.20
CA PHE A 481 -42.41 -4.00 -36.24
C PHE A 481 -43.36 -3.73 -35.06
N ARG A 482 -43.00 -2.83 -34.13
CA ARG A 482 -43.81 -2.46 -32.96
C ARG A 482 -45.21 -1.94 -33.31
N TYR A 483 -45.34 -1.24 -34.43
CA TYR A 483 -46.59 -0.62 -34.87
C TYR A 483 -47.36 -1.44 -35.91
N ASN A 484 -46.83 -2.61 -36.32
CA ASN A 484 -47.49 -3.46 -37.30
C ASN A 484 -48.35 -4.53 -36.60
N ALA A 485 -49.67 -4.44 -36.75
CA ALA A 485 -50.64 -5.33 -36.09
C ALA A 485 -50.42 -6.82 -36.41
N ALA A 486 -49.95 -7.17 -37.61
CA ALA A 486 -49.76 -8.56 -38.03
C ALA A 486 -48.54 -9.25 -37.39
N LYS A 487 -47.51 -8.49 -36.99
CA LYS A 487 -46.27 -9.02 -36.37
C LYS A 487 -46.10 -8.64 -34.90
N SER A 488 -47.16 -8.10 -34.30
CA SER A 488 -47.14 -7.61 -32.91
C SER A 488 -46.88 -8.70 -31.87
N SER A 489 -47.38 -9.93 -32.09
CA SER A 489 -47.12 -11.07 -31.18
C SER A 489 -45.65 -11.51 -31.20
N GLU A 490 -45.01 -11.48 -32.37
CA GLU A 490 -43.60 -11.83 -32.55
C GLU A 490 -42.68 -10.75 -31.95
N ALA A 491 -43.04 -9.47 -32.13
CA ALA A 491 -42.36 -8.35 -31.48
C ALA A 491 -42.46 -8.43 -29.94
N GLN A 492 -43.65 -8.75 -29.39
CA GLN A 492 -43.82 -8.95 -27.94
C GLN A 492 -43.00 -10.12 -27.38
N SER A 493 -42.88 -11.23 -28.12
CA SER A 493 -42.03 -12.37 -27.73
C SER A 493 -40.55 -11.97 -27.64
N ARG A 494 -40.07 -11.18 -28.61
CA ARG A 494 -38.69 -10.68 -28.64
C ARG A 494 -38.42 -9.61 -27.58
N ILE A 495 -39.41 -8.77 -27.23
CA ILE A 495 -39.33 -7.86 -26.08
C ILE A 495 -39.10 -8.65 -24.79
N LYS A 496 -39.89 -9.71 -24.55
CA LYS A 496 -39.68 -10.58 -23.38
C LYS A 496 -38.32 -11.28 -23.38
N LYS A 497 -37.82 -11.68 -24.56
CA LYS A 497 -36.46 -12.23 -24.69
C LYS A 497 -35.39 -11.19 -24.35
N LEU A 498 -35.56 -9.94 -24.79
CA LEU A 498 -34.65 -8.83 -24.47
C LEU A 498 -34.63 -8.55 -22.95
N GLU A 499 -35.79 -8.50 -22.30
CA GLU A 499 -35.94 -8.29 -20.84
C GLU A 499 -35.33 -9.43 -20.01
N LYS A 500 -35.36 -10.66 -20.53
CA LYS A 500 -34.83 -11.85 -19.83
C LYS A 500 -33.31 -12.04 -20.06
N MET A 501 -32.71 -11.36 -21.03
CA MET A 501 -31.26 -11.42 -21.25
C MET A 501 -30.53 -10.68 -20.12
N PRO A 502 -29.56 -11.33 -19.44
CA PRO A 502 -28.79 -10.67 -18.39
C PRO A 502 -28.07 -9.45 -18.97
N VAL A 503 -28.06 -8.34 -18.22
CA VAL A 503 -27.22 -7.19 -18.55
C VAL A 503 -25.79 -7.59 -18.21
N LEU A 504 -24.99 -7.91 -19.22
CA LEU A 504 -23.54 -7.96 -19.06
C LEU A 504 -23.02 -6.54 -18.87
N ASP A 505 -22.18 -6.37 -17.87
CA ASP A 505 -21.39 -5.15 -17.71
C ASP A 505 -20.44 -5.02 -18.90
N ALA A 506 -20.16 -3.77 -19.30
CA ALA A 506 -19.18 -3.52 -20.35
C ALA A 506 -17.81 -4.03 -19.87
N PRO A 507 -17.05 -4.76 -20.71
CA PRO A 507 -15.68 -5.13 -20.38
C PRO A 507 -14.88 -3.86 -20.09
N GLU A 508 -13.99 -3.93 -19.10
CA GLU A 508 -13.14 -2.81 -18.70
C GLU A 508 -12.47 -2.19 -19.93
N ALA A 509 -12.61 -0.87 -20.09
CA ALA A 509 -11.99 -0.14 -21.18
C ALA A 509 -10.47 -0.28 -21.06
N GLU A 510 -9.81 -0.58 -22.18
CA GLU A 510 -8.36 -0.71 -22.23
C GLU A 510 -7.72 0.62 -21.83
N TYR A 511 -7.03 0.62 -20.69
CA TYR A 511 -6.16 1.72 -20.32
C TYR A 511 -4.90 1.67 -21.19
N SER A 512 -5.05 2.08 -22.45
CA SER A 512 -3.92 2.14 -23.37
C SER A 512 -3.19 3.47 -23.16
N VAL A 513 -2.11 3.44 -22.38
CA VAL A 513 -1.16 4.55 -22.37
C VAL A 513 -0.42 4.55 -23.71
N HIS A 514 -0.41 5.69 -24.37
CA HIS A 514 0.43 5.90 -25.55
C HIS A 514 1.40 7.02 -25.19
N PHE A 515 2.68 6.83 -25.50
CA PHE A 515 3.67 7.90 -25.47
C PHE A 515 4.01 8.25 -26.92
N LYS A 516 3.99 9.54 -27.24
CA LYS A 516 4.44 10.02 -28.53
C LYS A 516 5.41 11.19 -28.36
N PHE A 517 6.67 10.94 -28.69
CA PHE A 517 7.67 12.00 -28.81
C PHE A 517 7.55 12.70 -30.18
N PRO A 518 7.90 13.98 -30.27
CA PRO A 518 7.92 14.71 -31.54
C PRO A 518 9.03 14.20 -32.47
N ASP A 519 8.85 14.43 -33.77
CA ASP A 519 9.87 14.11 -34.77
C ASP A 519 11.09 15.02 -34.64
N VAL A 520 12.28 14.47 -34.95
CA VAL A 520 13.57 15.12 -34.72
C VAL A 520 14.12 15.75 -35.99
N GLU A 521 14.62 16.98 -35.87
CA GLU A 521 15.33 17.68 -36.95
C GLU A 521 16.71 17.05 -37.19
N LYS A 522 17.15 16.95 -38.45
CA LYS A 522 18.48 16.40 -38.76
C LYS A 522 19.59 17.38 -38.36
N LEU A 523 20.57 16.90 -37.61
CA LEU A 523 21.80 17.63 -37.27
C LEU A 523 23.01 17.01 -37.97
N SER A 524 24.00 17.84 -38.29
CA SER A 524 25.30 17.40 -38.80
C SER A 524 26.21 16.94 -37.65
N PRO A 525 26.90 15.79 -37.77
CA PRO A 525 27.93 15.38 -36.82
C PRO A 525 29.08 16.40 -36.72
N PRO A 526 29.82 16.46 -35.59
CA PRO A 526 29.65 15.68 -34.35
C PRO A 526 28.46 16.16 -33.52
N ILE A 527 27.80 15.26 -32.81
CA ILE A 527 26.60 15.57 -32.01
C ILE A 527 27.00 15.81 -30.55
N ILE A 528 27.44 14.77 -29.83
CA ILE A 528 28.12 14.90 -28.55
C ILE A 528 29.29 13.93 -28.51
N GLN A 529 30.48 14.43 -28.16
CA GLN A 529 31.67 13.62 -27.99
C GLN A 529 32.40 14.01 -26.71
N MET A 530 32.70 13.01 -25.88
CA MET A 530 33.56 13.11 -24.70
C MET A 530 34.89 12.44 -25.03
N ALA A 531 36.00 13.17 -24.82
CA ALA A 531 37.36 12.66 -25.05
C ALA A 531 38.22 12.85 -23.80
N ASN A 532 38.73 11.74 -23.25
CA ASN A 532 39.57 11.65 -22.06
C ASN A 532 39.00 12.42 -20.85
N VAL A 533 37.68 12.36 -20.67
CA VAL A 533 37.02 13.15 -19.62
C VAL A 533 37.24 12.54 -18.26
N SER A 534 37.73 13.34 -17.32
CA SER A 534 37.87 12.95 -15.91
C SER A 534 37.16 13.96 -15.01
N PHE A 535 36.53 13.47 -13.95
CA PHE A 535 35.77 14.30 -13.02
C PHE A 535 35.74 13.71 -11.61
N GLY A 536 35.83 14.56 -10.59
CA GLY A 536 35.61 14.22 -9.19
C GLY A 536 34.95 15.37 -8.45
N TYR A 537 34.05 15.08 -7.50
CA TYR A 537 33.42 16.11 -6.65
C TYR A 537 34.43 16.76 -5.71
N THR A 538 35.46 16.01 -5.31
CA THR A 538 36.64 16.54 -4.62
C THR A 538 37.88 16.29 -5.48
N PRO A 539 38.86 17.21 -5.48
CA PRO A 539 40.09 17.06 -6.26
C PRO A 539 40.83 15.74 -5.94
N ASP A 540 40.75 15.29 -4.69
CA ASP A 540 41.50 14.13 -4.18
C ASP A 540 40.85 12.77 -4.52
N LYS A 541 39.60 12.76 -4.98
CA LYS A 541 38.85 11.54 -5.31
C LYS A 541 38.17 11.66 -6.68
N PRO A 542 38.90 11.44 -7.79
CA PRO A 542 38.30 11.38 -9.12
C PRO A 542 37.32 10.21 -9.18
N LEU A 543 36.05 10.52 -9.46
CA LEU A 543 34.94 9.57 -9.61
C LEU A 543 34.97 8.90 -10.98
N LEU A 544 35.27 9.68 -12.03
CA LEU A 544 35.39 9.23 -13.42
C LEU A 544 36.78 9.58 -13.95
N ARG A 545 37.40 8.65 -14.68
CA ARG A 545 38.75 8.76 -15.23
C ARG A 545 38.75 8.34 -16.70
N ASN A 546 39.32 9.17 -17.57
CA ASN A 546 39.52 8.91 -18.99
C ASN A 546 38.30 8.32 -19.70
N VAL A 547 37.14 8.95 -19.52
CA VAL A 547 35.89 8.53 -20.16
C VAL A 547 35.85 9.03 -21.60
N ASP A 548 35.77 8.09 -22.53
CA ASP A 548 35.54 8.32 -23.95
C ASP A 548 34.13 7.84 -24.32
N LEU A 549 33.28 8.74 -24.80
CA LEU A 549 31.91 8.43 -25.18
C LEU A 549 31.49 9.27 -26.39
N ASP A 550 31.09 8.62 -27.46
CA ASP A 550 30.53 9.26 -28.66
C ASP A 550 29.03 8.94 -28.76
N VAL A 551 28.20 9.98 -28.84
CA VAL A 551 26.74 9.84 -28.95
C VAL A 551 26.28 10.49 -30.24
N GLN A 552 25.69 9.68 -31.12
CA GLN A 552 25.15 10.09 -32.41
C GLN A 552 23.61 10.20 -32.36
N LEU A 553 22.99 10.72 -33.42
CA LEU A 553 21.53 10.90 -33.49
C LEU A 553 20.75 9.59 -33.58
N ASP A 554 21.36 8.50 -34.01
CA ASP A 554 20.76 7.16 -34.07
C ASP A 554 21.22 6.27 -32.91
N SER A 555 22.11 6.76 -32.06
CA SER A 555 22.66 6.00 -30.95
C SER A 555 21.56 5.61 -29.95
N ARG A 556 21.63 4.36 -29.50
CA ARG A 556 20.77 3.76 -28.48
C ARG A 556 21.66 3.14 -27.41
N ILE A 557 22.04 3.96 -26.45
CA ILE A 557 23.07 3.63 -25.45
C ILE A 557 22.40 3.37 -24.10
N GLY A 558 22.64 2.19 -23.54
CA GLY A 558 22.27 1.84 -22.18
C GLY A 558 23.49 1.85 -21.26
N ILE A 559 23.50 2.70 -20.23
CA ILE A 559 24.56 2.72 -19.22
C ILE A 559 24.11 1.89 -18.01
N VAL A 560 24.90 0.89 -17.65
CA VAL A 560 24.68 0.01 -16.49
C VAL A 560 25.88 0.04 -15.54
N GLY A 561 25.64 -0.25 -14.26
CA GLY A 561 26.69 -0.21 -13.24
C GLY A 561 26.11 -0.18 -11.82
N PRO A 562 26.93 -0.43 -10.79
CA PRO A 562 26.48 -0.39 -9.40
C PRO A 562 26.04 1.02 -8.98
N ASN A 563 25.26 1.10 -7.90
CA ASN A 563 24.80 2.39 -7.39
C ASN A 563 25.98 3.18 -6.81
N GLY A 564 26.07 4.46 -7.18
CA GLY A 564 27.20 5.31 -6.80
C GLY A 564 28.45 5.18 -7.69
N ALA A 565 28.42 4.39 -8.78
CA ALA A 565 29.53 4.30 -9.74
C ALA A 565 29.80 5.61 -10.52
N GLY A 566 28.85 6.56 -10.49
CA GLY A 566 28.96 7.82 -11.23
C GLY A 566 28.13 7.88 -12.51
N LYS A 567 27.14 6.97 -12.71
CA LYS A 567 26.21 6.96 -13.86
C LYS A 567 25.53 8.33 -14.08
N THR A 568 24.82 8.83 -13.08
CA THR A 568 24.18 10.16 -13.11
C THR A 568 25.19 11.28 -13.30
N THR A 569 26.41 11.15 -12.77
CA THR A 569 27.47 12.14 -12.96
C THR A 569 27.97 12.17 -14.40
N ALA A 570 28.12 11.01 -15.05
CA ALA A 570 28.44 10.92 -16.47
C ALA A 570 27.35 11.55 -17.35
N LEU A 571 26.06 11.31 -17.03
CA LEU A 571 24.95 11.99 -17.70
C LEU A 571 25.00 13.51 -17.50
N LYS A 572 25.29 13.99 -16.28
CA LYS A 572 25.40 15.42 -15.97
C LYS A 572 26.56 16.12 -16.70
N LEU A 573 27.68 15.43 -16.89
CA LEU A 573 28.79 15.90 -17.72
C LEU A 573 28.36 16.00 -19.19
N LEU A 574 27.65 14.97 -19.68
CA LEU A 574 27.19 14.90 -21.06
C LEU A 574 26.18 16.01 -21.41
N ILE A 575 25.31 16.41 -20.48
CA ILE A 575 24.38 17.54 -20.69
C ILE A 575 25.01 18.92 -20.44
N GLY A 576 26.29 18.97 -20.01
CA GLY A 576 26.99 20.23 -19.71
C GLY A 576 26.59 20.88 -18.37
N ALA A 577 25.90 20.15 -17.48
CA ALA A 577 25.55 20.64 -16.14
C ALA A 577 26.75 20.61 -15.18
N LEU A 578 27.75 19.79 -15.47
CA LEU A 578 29.02 19.74 -14.75
C LEU A 578 30.18 19.99 -15.73
N SER A 579 31.18 20.73 -15.27
CA SER A 579 32.41 20.94 -16.03
C SER A 579 33.40 19.80 -15.73
N PRO A 580 34.04 19.21 -16.76
CA PRO A 580 35.04 18.18 -16.54
C PRO A 580 36.29 18.77 -15.84
N SER A 581 36.94 17.99 -14.98
CA SER A 581 38.20 18.38 -14.35
C SER A 581 39.39 18.27 -15.33
N ALA A 582 39.32 17.29 -16.23
CA ALA A 582 40.25 17.10 -17.34
C ALA A 582 39.51 16.51 -18.55
N GLY A 583 40.06 16.66 -19.76
CA GLY A 583 39.47 16.19 -21.01
C GLY A 583 38.63 17.27 -21.71
N LEU A 584 38.01 16.89 -22.84
CA LEU A 584 37.20 17.79 -23.67
C LEU A 584 35.83 17.19 -23.95
N ILE A 585 34.78 18.01 -23.81
CA ILE A 585 33.42 17.69 -24.24
C ILE A 585 33.07 18.60 -25.41
N SER A 586 32.80 18.01 -26.57
CA SER A 586 32.41 18.70 -27.80
C SER A 586 30.93 18.44 -28.08
N GLN A 587 30.15 19.50 -28.30
CA GLN A 587 28.71 19.41 -28.56
C GLN A 587 28.32 20.30 -29.75
N ASN A 588 27.34 19.86 -30.53
CA ASN A 588 26.78 20.70 -31.59
C ASN A 588 26.01 21.90 -30.98
N PRO A 589 26.28 23.16 -31.39
CA PRO A 589 25.61 24.34 -30.82
C PRO A 589 24.08 24.38 -31.00
N ARG A 590 23.54 23.66 -31.99
CA ARG A 590 22.08 23.58 -32.24
C ARG A 590 21.43 22.38 -31.55
N LEU A 591 22.22 21.59 -30.80
CA LEU A 591 21.73 20.44 -30.10
C LEU A 591 20.75 20.84 -28.99
N ARG A 592 19.66 20.07 -28.88
CA ARG A 592 18.69 20.17 -27.79
C ARG A 592 18.66 18.83 -27.09
N ILE A 593 18.94 18.82 -25.80
CA ILE A 593 18.95 17.60 -25.00
C ILE A 593 17.75 17.63 -24.06
N GLY A 594 16.93 16.58 -24.12
CA GLY A 594 15.87 16.35 -23.15
C GLY A 594 16.42 15.49 -22.02
N PHE A 595 16.64 16.07 -20.84
CA PHE A 595 17.09 15.34 -19.67
C PHE A 595 15.94 15.01 -18.71
N PHE A 596 15.73 13.72 -18.47
CA PHE A 596 14.83 13.20 -17.44
C PHE A 596 15.69 12.72 -16.26
N ALA A 597 15.62 13.45 -15.15
CA ALA A 597 16.36 13.13 -13.93
C ALA A 597 15.54 12.25 -12.99
N GLN A 598 16.20 11.49 -12.12
CA GLN A 598 15.54 10.68 -11.09
C GLN A 598 14.60 11.50 -10.18
N HIS A 599 15.00 12.73 -9.79
CA HIS A 599 14.21 13.65 -8.98
C HIS A 599 13.44 14.71 -9.79
N HIS A 600 13.19 14.47 -11.09
CA HIS A 600 12.54 15.48 -11.94
C HIS A 600 11.09 15.77 -11.51
N VAL A 601 10.44 14.82 -10.83
CA VAL A 601 9.10 14.99 -10.25
C VAL A 601 9.11 16.02 -9.11
N ASP A 602 10.19 16.09 -8.34
CA ASP A 602 10.33 17.02 -7.20
C ASP A 602 10.54 18.47 -7.66
N ALA A 603 10.98 18.67 -8.91
CA ALA A 603 11.11 19.99 -9.53
C ALA A 603 9.78 20.55 -10.08
N LEU A 604 8.69 19.78 -10.04
CA LEU A 604 7.37 20.23 -10.46
C LEU A 604 6.73 21.07 -9.35
N ASP A 605 6.12 22.20 -9.71
CA ASP A 605 5.38 23.02 -8.75
C ASP A 605 4.04 22.36 -8.38
N LEU A 606 3.99 21.70 -7.23
CA LEU A 606 2.86 20.92 -6.75
C LEU A 606 1.56 21.72 -6.60
N ASN A 607 1.66 23.05 -6.44
CA ASN A 607 0.50 23.91 -6.22
C ASN A 607 -0.26 24.26 -7.50
N THR A 608 0.37 24.08 -8.66
CA THR A 608 -0.21 24.41 -9.97
C THR A 608 -0.81 23.20 -10.66
N SER A 609 -1.69 23.42 -11.63
CA SER A 609 -2.19 22.35 -12.49
C SER A 609 -1.18 21.97 -13.58
N ALA A 610 -1.24 20.75 -14.10
CA ALA A 610 -0.32 20.30 -15.15
C ALA A 610 -0.39 21.20 -16.40
N VAL A 611 -1.60 21.58 -16.82
CA VAL A 611 -1.81 22.53 -17.93
C VAL A 611 -1.25 23.91 -17.58
N GLY A 612 -1.54 24.42 -16.37
CA GLY A 612 -1.05 25.73 -15.92
C GLY A 612 0.48 25.80 -15.88
N PHE A 613 1.13 24.73 -15.42
CA PHE A 613 2.59 24.61 -15.39
C PHE A 613 3.20 24.61 -16.79
N MET A 614 2.63 23.85 -17.73
CA MET A 614 3.09 23.86 -19.12
C MET A 614 2.91 25.24 -19.77
N ALA A 615 1.77 25.90 -19.52
CA ALA A 615 1.49 27.22 -20.04
C ALA A 615 2.45 28.29 -19.48
N ALA A 616 2.80 28.21 -18.20
CA ALA A 616 3.77 29.11 -17.57
C ALA A 616 5.20 28.88 -18.07
N LYS A 617 5.61 27.61 -18.22
CA LYS A 617 6.99 27.26 -18.60
C LYS A 617 7.26 27.40 -20.10
N TYR A 618 6.26 27.14 -20.95
CA TYR A 618 6.40 27.13 -22.40
C TYR A 618 5.34 28.00 -23.09
N PRO A 619 5.25 29.31 -22.80
CA PRO A 619 4.17 30.16 -23.29
C PRO A 619 4.08 30.15 -24.83
N GLY A 620 2.85 30.23 -25.36
CA GLY A 620 2.61 30.36 -26.81
C GLY A 620 1.61 29.36 -27.41
N LYS A 621 1.13 28.38 -26.64
CA LYS A 621 0.05 27.47 -27.04
C LYS A 621 -1.22 27.69 -26.22
N SER A 622 -2.35 27.27 -26.77
CA SER A 622 -3.64 27.30 -26.06
C SER A 622 -3.77 26.17 -25.04
N ASP A 623 -4.64 26.36 -24.04
CA ASP A 623 -4.96 25.32 -23.04
C ASP A 623 -5.44 24.01 -23.69
N GLU A 624 -6.17 24.08 -24.79
CA GLU A 624 -6.64 22.92 -25.53
C GLU A 624 -5.49 22.12 -26.16
N GLU A 625 -4.49 22.82 -26.71
CA GLU A 625 -3.30 22.19 -27.27
C GLU A 625 -2.45 21.52 -26.18
N TYR A 626 -2.30 22.15 -25.00
CA TYR A 626 -1.64 21.50 -23.86
C TYR A 626 -2.40 20.27 -23.38
N ARG A 627 -3.73 20.33 -23.31
CA ARG A 627 -4.55 19.15 -22.97
C ARG A 627 -4.39 18.04 -24.00
N ARG A 628 -4.37 18.37 -25.29
CA ARG A 628 -4.14 17.39 -26.36
C ARG A 628 -2.74 16.77 -26.26
N HIS A 629 -1.75 17.59 -25.96
CA HIS A 629 -0.38 17.13 -25.73
C HIS A 629 -0.29 16.21 -24.51
N LEU A 630 -0.86 16.59 -23.36
CA LEU A 630 -0.94 15.74 -22.17
C LEU A 630 -1.70 14.43 -22.43
N GLY A 631 -2.75 14.48 -23.26
CA GLY A 631 -3.49 13.30 -23.71
C GLY A 631 -2.62 12.31 -24.49
N ALA A 632 -1.66 12.80 -25.29
CA ALA A 632 -0.69 11.97 -26.01
C ALA A 632 0.38 11.32 -25.10
N PHE A 633 0.34 11.61 -23.79
CA PHE A 633 1.15 10.97 -22.75
C PHE A 633 0.26 10.25 -21.71
N GLY A 634 -1.02 10.02 -22.02
CA GLY A 634 -1.95 9.27 -21.17
C GLY A 634 -2.63 10.08 -20.04
N ILE A 635 -2.53 11.41 -20.06
CA ILE A 635 -3.24 12.29 -19.11
C ILE A 635 -4.47 12.87 -19.79
N THR A 636 -5.63 12.25 -19.55
CA THR A 636 -6.89 12.59 -20.20
C THR A 636 -7.91 13.22 -19.23
N GLY A 637 -8.91 13.91 -19.77
CA GLY A 637 -10.04 14.42 -19.00
C GLY A 637 -9.66 15.51 -18.00
N MET A 638 -10.20 15.43 -16.78
CA MET A 638 -10.02 16.45 -15.74
C MET A 638 -8.67 16.37 -15.02
N THR A 639 -7.93 15.25 -15.16
CA THR A 639 -6.65 15.04 -14.46
C THR A 639 -5.61 16.10 -14.79
N GLY A 640 -5.57 16.61 -16.02
CA GLY A 640 -4.66 17.69 -16.41
C GLY A 640 -4.96 19.05 -15.75
N LEU A 641 -6.16 19.23 -15.20
CA LEU A 641 -6.60 20.46 -14.53
C LEU A 641 -6.50 20.38 -13.00
N GLN A 642 -6.30 19.18 -12.46
CA GLN A 642 -6.06 19.00 -11.03
C GLN A 642 -4.68 19.55 -10.66
N LYS A 643 -4.55 19.96 -9.39
CA LYS A 643 -3.26 20.34 -8.82
C LYS A 643 -2.30 19.17 -8.88
N MET A 644 -1.03 19.44 -9.19
CA MET A 644 -0.02 18.40 -9.30
C MET A 644 0.21 17.64 -8.00
N GLU A 645 -0.01 18.24 -6.83
CA GLU A 645 0.03 17.58 -5.52
C GLU A 645 -0.82 16.31 -5.47
N LEU A 646 -2.04 16.37 -6.00
CA LEU A 646 -3.04 15.29 -5.98
C LEU A 646 -2.77 14.18 -7.01
N LEU A 647 -1.83 14.40 -7.93
CA LEU A 647 -1.45 13.41 -8.94
C LEU A 647 -0.59 12.32 -8.31
N SER A 648 -0.82 11.07 -8.73
CA SER A 648 0.07 9.95 -8.38
C SER A 648 1.48 10.17 -8.96
N GLY A 649 2.49 9.53 -8.37
CA GLY A 649 3.87 9.59 -8.88
C GLY A 649 3.98 9.26 -10.38
N GLY A 650 3.31 8.21 -10.86
CA GLY A 650 3.29 7.86 -12.28
C GLY A 650 2.56 8.88 -13.17
N GLN A 651 1.54 9.57 -12.66
CA GLN A 651 0.94 10.70 -13.39
C GLN A 651 1.90 11.89 -13.45
N LYS A 652 2.61 12.21 -12.36
CA LYS A 652 3.62 13.26 -12.33
C LYS A 652 4.78 12.96 -13.31
N SER A 653 5.28 11.73 -13.34
CA SER A 653 6.30 11.30 -14.31
C SER A 653 5.80 11.47 -15.75
N ARG A 654 4.52 11.18 -16.03
CA ARG A 654 3.92 11.41 -17.36
C ARG A 654 3.82 12.88 -17.73
N VAL A 655 3.48 13.76 -16.78
CA VAL A 655 3.54 15.22 -17.00
C VAL A 655 4.98 15.63 -17.34
N ALA A 656 5.98 15.09 -16.63
CA ALA A 656 7.38 15.37 -16.90
C ALA A 656 7.81 14.91 -18.30
N PHE A 657 7.43 13.70 -18.73
CA PHE A 657 7.66 13.24 -20.12
C PHE A 657 6.95 14.12 -21.15
N ALA A 658 5.74 14.59 -20.85
CA ALA A 658 5.05 15.54 -21.71
C ALA A 658 5.78 16.89 -21.79
N CYS A 659 6.31 17.39 -20.68
CA CYS A 659 7.14 18.60 -20.67
C CYS A 659 8.45 18.42 -21.46
N LEU A 660 9.01 17.21 -21.44
CA LEU A 660 10.19 16.84 -22.22
C LEU A 660 9.88 16.84 -23.72
N GLY A 661 8.71 16.33 -24.11
CA GLY A 661 8.24 16.36 -25.50
C GLY A 661 8.10 17.78 -26.04
N LEU A 662 7.70 18.75 -25.22
CA LEU A 662 7.56 20.14 -25.66
C LEU A 662 8.88 20.83 -26.04
N THR A 663 10.03 20.35 -25.56
CA THR A 663 11.34 20.95 -25.87
C THR A 663 11.87 20.54 -27.25
N ASN A 664 11.17 19.64 -27.95
CA ASN A 664 11.61 19.04 -29.22
C ASN A 664 13.09 18.57 -29.16
N PRO A 665 13.42 17.67 -28.22
CA PRO A 665 14.80 17.25 -28.00
C PRO A 665 15.32 16.43 -29.20
N HIS A 666 16.61 16.55 -29.49
CA HIS A 666 17.30 15.71 -30.47
C HIS A 666 17.90 14.45 -29.83
N ILE A 667 18.35 14.58 -28.58
CA ILE A 667 18.81 13.46 -27.75
C ILE A 667 17.97 13.43 -26.47
N LEU A 668 17.48 12.25 -26.12
CA LEU A 668 16.83 11.95 -24.86
C LEU A 668 17.84 11.30 -23.92
N VAL A 669 18.03 11.90 -22.75
CA VAL A 669 18.86 11.38 -21.67
C VAL A 669 17.95 11.03 -20.50
N LEU A 670 17.82 9.74 -20.18
CA LEU A 670 16.88 9.23 -19.20
C LEU A 670 17.62 8.57 -18.03
N ASP A 671 17.50 9.12 -16.83
CA ASP A 671 18.08 8.55 -15.61
C ASP A 671 16.99 7.84 -14.79
N GLU A 672 17.01 6.51 -14.80
CA GLU A 672 16.03 5.61 -14.17
C GLU A 672 14.56 5.95 -14.52
N PRO A 673 14.17 5.94 -15.81
CA PRO A 673 12.82 6.31 -16.24
C PRO A 673 11.74 5.34 -15.76
N SER A 674 12.11 4.14 -15.29
CA SER A 674 11.21 3.15 -14.73
C SER A 674 10.62 3.54 -13.38
N ASN A 675 11.27 4.47 -12.67
CA ASN A 675 10.82 4.86 -11.35
C ASN A 675 9.43 5.49 -11.40
N HIS A 676 8.50 4.93 -10.61
CA HIS A 676 7.11 5.35 -10.47
C HIS A 676 6.21 5.15 -11.70
N LEU A 677 6.68 4.53 -12.78
CA LEU A 677 5.84 4.15 -13.91
C LEU A 677 5.27 2.73 -13.71
N ASP A 678 4.02 2.55 -14.11
CA ASP A 678 3.37 1.24 -14.09
C ASP A 678 3.78 0.42 -15.33
N ILE A 679 3.46 -0.87 -15.29
CA ILE A 679 3.83 -1.84 -16.33
C ILE A 679 3.29 -1.42 -17.71
N GLU A 680 2.08 -0.86 -17.77
CA GLU A 680 1.45 -0.41 -19.01
C GLU A 680 2.11 0.87 -19.57
N ALA A 681 2.46 1.85 -18.71
CA ALA A 681 3.23 3.01 -19.14
C ALA A 681 4.66 2.64 -19.57
N MET A 682 5.26 1.62 -18.94
CA MET A 682 6.61 1.15 -19.30
C MET A 682 6.68 0.55 -20.70
N ASP A 683 5.71 -0.28 -21.07
CA ASP A 683 5.62 -0.79 -22.44
C ASP A 683 5.42 0.34 -23.44
N ALA A 684 4.51 1.27 -23.12
CA ALA A 684 4.21 2.39 -23.98
C ALA A 684 5.43 3.31 -24.17
N LEU A 685 6.23 3.54 -23.11
CA LEU A 685 7.48 4.31 -23.18
C LEU A 685 8.53 3.56 -24.00
N SER A 686 8.65 2.25 -23.83
CA SER A 686 9.60 1.41 -24.60
C SER A 686 9.30 1.50 -26.10
N VAL A 687 8.03 1.35 -26.50
CA VAL A 687 7.59 1.49 -27.90
C VAL A 687 7.84 2.92 -28.42
N ALA A 688 7.61 3.94 -27.60
CA ALA A 688 7.85 5.32 -27.99
C ALA A 688 9.33 5.64 -28.21
N LEU A 689 10.23 5.11 -27.36
CA LEU A 689 11.68 5.29 -27.48
C LEU A 689 12.26 4.51 -28.67
N GLN A 690 11.70 3.33 -28.98
CA GLN A 690 12.04 2.61 -30.21
C GLN A 690 11.70 3.42 -31.46
N ASN A 691 10.52 4.03 -31.49
CA ASN A 691 10.04 4.82 -32.64
C ASN A 691 10.62 6.25 -32.72
N PHE A 692 11.34 6.71 -31.70
CA PHE A 692 11.89 8.06 -31.65
C PHE A 692 13.00 8.25 -32.69
N GLY A 693 12.96 9.31 -33.50
CA GLY A 693 13.95 9.52 -34.58
C GLY A 693 15.32 10.06 -34.13
N GLY A 694 15.48 10.43 -32.85
CA GLY A 694 16.72 11.00 -32.30
C GLY A 694 17.48 10.02 -31.39
N GLY A 695 18.57 10.49 -30.77
CA GLY A 695 19.44 9.63 -29.96
C GLY A 695 18.83 9.35 -28.59
N VAL A 696 18.99 8.15 -28.07
CA VAL A 696 18.51 7.78 -26.72
C VAL A 696 19.69 7.27 -25.90
N LEU A 697 19.91 7.93 -24.77
CA LEU A 697 20.85 7.53 -23.74
C LEU A 697 20.05 7.25 -22.47
N MET A 698 20.11 6.04 -21.95
CA MET A 698 19.39 5.70 -20.73
C MET A 698 20.25 5.01 -19.69
N VAL A 699 19.99 5.33 -18.43
CA VAL A 699 20.41 4.56 -17.26
C VAL A 699 19.15 3.88 -16.73
N SER A 700 19.17 2.57 -16.61
CA SER A 700 18.07 1.83 -16.01
C SER A 700 18.56 0.54 -15.38
N HIS A 701 17.87 0.10 -14.33
CA HIS A 701 17.99 -1.26 -13.80
C HIS A 701 17.06 -2.28 -14.48
N ASP A 702 16.09 -1.84 -15.28
CA ASP A 702 15.17 -2.72 -15.99
C ASP A 702 15.84 -3.37 -17.22
N VAL A 703 16.10 -4.66 -17.08
CA VAL A 703 16.72 -5.50 -18.11
C VAL A 703 15.87 -5.56 -19.38
N THR A 704 14.54 -5.58 -19.25
CA THR A 704 13.62 -5.70 -20.39
C THR A 704 13.60 -4.41 -21.20
N MET A 705 13.57 -3.25 -20.52
CA MET A 705 13.60 -1.95 -21.17
C MET A 705 14.93 -1.72 -21.92
N LEU A 706 16.06 -2.05 -21.28
CA LEU A 706 17.38 -1.97 -21.90
C LEU A 706 17.50 -2.88 -23.13
N GLN A 707 16.99 -4.12 -23.05
CA GLN A 707 17.03 -5.05 -24.19
C GLN A 707 16.16 -4.59 -25.35
N ASN A 708 15.02 -3.97 -25.07
CA ASN A 708 14.08 -3.53 -26.09
C ASN A 708 14.52 -2.23 -26.78
N VAL A 709 15.13 -1.29 -26.03
CA VAL A 709 15.43 0.06 -26.54
C VAL A 709 16.90 0.22 -26.93
N CYS A 710 17.85 -0.35 -26.18
CA CYS A 710 19.28 -0.10 -26.36
C CYS A 710 19.92 -1.10 -27.34
N THR A 711 20.76 -0.59 -28.24
CA THR A 711 21.57 -1.42 -29.15
C THR A 711 23.00 -1.62 -28.66
N SER A 712 23.49 -0.69 -27.84
CA SER A 712 24.83 -0.73 -27.25
C SER A 712 24.74 -0.57 -25.74
N LEU A 713 25.57 -1.34 -25.03
CA LEU A 713 25.63 -1.34 -23.58
C LEU A 713 26.99 -0.78 -23.14
N TRP A 714 26.97 0.12 -22.16
CA TRP A 714 28.16 0.72 -21.57
C TRP A 714 28.16 0.45 -20.08
N VAL A 715 29.28 -0.05 -19.56
CA VAL A 715 29.43 -0.40 -18.15
C VAL A 715 30.22 0.69 -17.45
N CYS A 716 29.58 1.31 -16.45
CA CYS A 716 30.21 2.26 -15.55
C CYS A 716 30.65 1.52 -14.29
N ASP A 717 31.95 1.23 -14.19
CA ASP A 717 32.56 0.52 -13.07
C ASP A 717 33.99 1.02 -12.80
N ASN A 718 34.44 0.95 -11.55
CA ASN A 718 35.76 1.36 -11.08
C ASN A 718 36.23 2.75 -11.58
N GLY A 719 35.27 3.65 -11.82
CA GLY A 719 35.53 5.01 -12.30
C GLY A 719 35.85 5.12 -13.79
N THR A 720 35.53 4.11 -14.58
CA THR A 720 35.61 4.12 -16.06
C THR A 720 34.25 3.81 -16.67
N VAL A 721 34.03 4.26 -17.91
CA VAL A 721 32.82 3.94 -18.68
C VAL A 721 33.26 3.27 -19.97
N GLU A 722 33.09 1.95 -20.06
CA GLU A 722 33.60 1.13 -21.16
C GLU A 722 32.47 0.52 -21.97
N HIS A 723 32.67 0.40 -23.29
CA HIS A 723 31.75 -0.29 -24.18
C HIS A 723 31.76 -1.80 -23.90
N PHE A 724 30.59 -2.37 -23.63
CA PHE A 724 30.43 -3.80 -23.41
C PHE A 724 29.94 -4.50 -24.68
N GLY A 725 30.79 -5.36 -25.25
CA GLY A 725 30.50 -6.07 -26.50
C GLY A 725 29.51 -7.23 -26.40
N GLY A 726 28.74 -7.34 -25.32
CA GLY A 726 27.78 -8.43 -25.07
C GLY A 726 26.35 -7.92 -24.85
N THR A 727 25.42 -8.86 -24.67
CA THR A 727 24.01 -8.52 -24.36
C THR A 727 23.81 -8.22 -22.87
N VAL A 728 22.66 -7.65 -22.51
CA VAL A 728 22.28 -7.43 -21.09
C VAL A 728 22.29 -8.74 -20.28
N LYS A 729 21.96 -9.88 -20.92
CA LYS A 729 22.01 -11.20 -20.27
C LYS A 729 23.45 -11.63 -19.95
N ASP A 730 24.38 -11.34 -20.85
CA ASP A 730 25.81 -11.62 -20.63
C ASP A 730 26.38 -10.74 -19.53
N TYR A 731 25.89 -9.50 -19.41
CA TYR A 731 26.21 -8.63 -18.29
C TYR A 731 25.68 -9.18 -16.94
N LYS A 732 24.43 -9.68 -16.88
CA LYS A 732 23.90 -10.34 -15.66
C LYS A 732 24.78 -11.54 -15.25
N LYS A 733 25.23 -12.35 -16.21
CA LYS A 733 26.15 -13.47 -15.95
C LYS A 733 27.51 -13.00 -15.42
N ARG A 734 28.08 -11.94 -16.00
CA ARG A 734 29.35 -11.35 -15.54
C ARG A 734 29.24 -10.85 -14.11
N ILE A 735 28.15 -10.16 -13.77
CA ILE A 735 27.89 -9.70 -12.40
C ILE A 735 27.76 -10.88 -11.44
N MET A 736 26.99 -11.91 -11.79
CA MET A 736 26.82 -13.09 -10.94
C MET A 736 28.15 -13.80 -10.66
N ALA A 737 29.03 -13.90 -11.67
CA ALA A 737 30.37 -14.46 -11.50
C ALA A 737 31.24 -13.58 -10.58
N GLN A 738 31.22 -12.26 -10.75
CA GLN A 738 31.96 -11.32 -9.89
C GLN A 738 31.43 -11.29 -8.46
N ALA A 739 30.11 -11.42 -8.25
CA ALA A 739 29.50 -11.55 -6.93
C ALA A 739 29.89 -12.86 -6.24
N GLY A 740 30.04 -13.95 -7.01
CA GLY A 740 30.59 -15.22 -6.51
C GLY A 740 32.06 -15.12 -6.11
N GLU A 741 32.90 -14.44 -6.90
CA GLU A 741 34.33 -14.25 -6.61
C GLU A 741 34.59 -13.27 -5.45
N SER A 742 33.73 -12.27 -5.24
CA SER A 742 33.79 -11.34 -4.10
C SER A 742 33.24 -11.92 -2.79
N GLY A 743 32.89 -13.21 -2.76
CA GLY A 743 32.45 -13.93 -1.57
C GLY A 743 30.96 -13.76 -1.23
N VAL A 744 30.18 -13.11 -2.09
CA VAL A 744 28.75 -12.80 -1.84
C VAL A 744 27.83 -13.99 -2.16
N ALA A 745 28.28 -14.95 -2.99
CA ALA A 745 27.46 -16.11 -3.40
C ALA A 745 27.97 -17.47 -2.91
N ILE A 746 28.93 -17.53 -1.97
CA ILE A 746 29.45 -18.81 -1.45
C ILE A 746 29.16 -18.92 0.05
N GLN A 747 27.96 -19.41 0.36
CA GLN A 747 27.65 -20.46 1.35
C GLN A 747 26.15 -20.42 1.69
N HIS A 748 25.37 -21.20 0.96
CA HIS A 748 24.20 -21.90 1.49
C HIS A 748 24.22 -23.33 0.96
#